data_AF-A0A958WLX6-F1
#
_entry.id   AF-A0A958WLX6-F1
#
_cell.length_a   1.000
_cell.length_b   1.000
_cell.length_c   1.000
_cell.angle_alpha   90.00
_cell.angle_beta   90.00
_cell.angle_gamma   90.00
#
_symmetry.space_group_name_H-M   'P 1'
#
loop_
_entity.id
_entity.type
_entity.pdbx_description
1 polymer ?
#
loop_
_entity_poly.entity_id
_entity_poly.type
_entity_poly.pdbx_seq_one_letter_code
_entity_poly.pdbx_strand_id
1 'polypeptide(L)'
;MKEKSLYTPELEHDSCGIGFVAHIKGNKSHKIVQDGLTMLANMEHRGGCGCDAESGDGAGILVQTPHEFLKEECAKIGIDLPEYGEYGVGAMFFNSSEGLVEATKERIELHMEQLGFELLGYRKVPTINEVIGEQARESELPVEQIFVKLKENPGGPEELERKLFVLRKLTTHSVGRSAVEVPGNNYEFYWLSLSYKTLVYKGMLRTNQLSGYYPDLIDPRFKSALALVHSRFSTNTVPKWKLAQPFRYIAHNGEINTIRGNVNWMVSKQNLFESPLFTHEEFDLLLPICDKQHSDSSNLDSIVEMLTLGGRSLPHAMMMVIPEAWQDNDLMDPKKKAFYEYHAALMEPWDGPASISFTDGNVVGATLDRNGLRPSRYLVTEDDIVVMASEAGALPVDESKVVKKGRLKPGRMFVVDLEQGRIISDKELKEELANEHPYQEWLDAGKMELKDLPEGKKEAKLSNVELLQQQIAFGYSYEDLKVILGPMANSATEPLGSMGADVPLPPLSHKYQHISNYFKQLFAQVSNPPIDPIREKMVMSLYSALGRNLNALDATPEHCKHIHLDQPVLLEKDVAKFKALNSKGFTSAVLDATFEKGEKLESVLLALCLRAESAVREGATVLVISDRNIETDRVPLPSLLALGAVHQHLVRHSLRASSALVVESGDVRETHHFATLIGYGANAVCPYLALETIAQLHEQNMLNEGLTLEQAELNYVNAIGYGLRKIFSKMGISTLQSYQGAQIFEIMGLNSQVVKICFTKSISRIEGIGFSEIKQMVEEQHAKAYPTVNVQGKILETGGVYQWKHNGESHLFNPETIHLLQKSTRNNDYAVYKQYAQKINEQSKQAFTLRGLLDFKKAKPIPIEEVEPAEEIMKRFATGAMSFGSISYEAHSTLAIAMNRIGAKSNSGEGGEDEARFERKPNGDWERSAIKQVASGRFGVTSYYLTNA
;
A
#
# COMPACT_ATOMS: atom_id res chain seq x y z
N MET A 1 4.43 8.00 -24.31
CA MET A 1 3.61 9.20 -24.60
C MET A 1 3.88 10.20 -23.49
N LYS A 2 3.96 11.52 -23.77
CA LYS A 2 3.97 12.52 -22.70
C LYS A 2 2.59 12.49 -22.04
N GLU A 3 2.49 12.01 -20.80
CA GLU A 3 1.29 12.18 -19.98
C GLU A 3 1.04 13.68 -19.83
N LYS A 4 -0.07 14.16 -20.41
CA LYS A 4 -0.48 15.57 -20.33
C LYS A 4 -1.37 15.86 -19.11
N SER A 5 -1.55 14.88 -18.22
CA SER A 5 -2.45 14.96 -17.06
C SER A 5 -1.69 14.72 -15.77
N LEU A 6 -2.13 15.34 -14.67
CA LEU A 6 -1.69 15.05 -13.30
C LEU A 6 -2.40 13.82 -12.70
N TYR A 7 -3.28 13.18 -13.48
CA TYR A 7 -3.95 11.95 -13.12
C TYR A 7 -2.96 10.81 -12.92
N THR A 8 -3.13 10.03 -11.85
CA THR A 8 -2.26 8.90 -11.50
C THR A 8 -3.15 7.68 -11.25
N PRO A 9 -3.26 6.74 -12.22
CA PRO A 9 -4.12 5.56 -12.11
C PRO A 9 -3.80 4.69 -10.87
N GLU A 10 -2.56 4.74 -10.38
CA GLU A 10 -2.09 3.99 -9.21
C GLU A 10 -2.59 4.55 -7.86
N LEU A 11 -3.48 5.56 -7.88
CA LEU A 11 -4.18 6.13 -6.72
C LEU A 11 -5.71 5.89 -6.79
N GLU A 12 -6.18 5.02 -7.69
CA GLU A 12 -7.59 4.62 -7.73
C GLU A 12 -7.94 3.69 -6.55
N HIS A 13 -9.12 3.87 -5.96
CA HIS A 13 -9.61 3.10 -4.82
C HIS A 13 -11.04 2.60 -5.06
N ASP A 14 -11.37 1.44 -4.48
CA ASP A 14 -12.70 0.83 -4.58
C ASP A 14 -13.30 0.50 -3.20
N SER A 15 -14.62 0.47 -3.08
CA SER A 15 -15.36 0.00 -1.89
C SER A 15 -16.61 -0.74 -2.32
N CYS A 16 -17.00 -1.82 -1.64
CA CYS A 16 -17.90 -2.78 -2.31
C CYS A 16 -18.95 -3.38 -1.37
N GLY A 17 -19.92 -4.08 -1.97
CA GLY A 17 -20.73 -5.10 -1.32
C GLY A 17 -20.36 -6.47 -1.87
N ILE A 18 -20.10 -7.44 -0.99
CA ILE A 18 -19.84 -8.84 -1.36
C ILE A 18 -20.74 -9.79 -0.59
N GLY A 19 -20.97 -10.98 -1.18
CA GLY A 19 -21.61 -12.09 -0.52
C GLY A 19 -21.59 -13.37 -1.35
N PHE A 20 -22.01 -14.47 -0.74
CA PHE A 20 -22.28 -15.72 -1.44
C PHE A 20 -23.45 -16.47 -0.81
N VAL A 21 -24.12 -17.27 -1.64
CA VAL A 21 -25.11 -18.28 -1.24
C VAL A 21 -24.60 -19.64 -1.68
N ALA A 22 -24.64 -20.63 -0.79
CA ALA A 22 -24.24 -21.98 -1.12
C ALA A 22 -25.10 -23.03 -0.41
N HIS A 23 -25.31 -24.16 -1.08
CA HIS A 23 -25.92 -25.34 -0.48
C HIS A 23 -24.83 -26.25 0.07
N ILE A 24 -24.78 -26.48 1.39
CA ILE A 24 -23.66 -27.16 2.09
C ILE A 24 -23.33 -28.52 1.46
N LYS A 25 -24.34 -29.32 1.09
CA LYS A 25 -24.18 -30.66 0.49
C LYS A 25 -23.92 -30.67 -1.04
N GLY A 26 -23.64 -29.51 -1.66
CA GLY A 26 -23.34 -29.44 -3.09
C GLY A 26 -24.53 -29.63 -4.03
N ASN A 27 -25.78 -29.60 -3.53
CA ASN A 27 -26.97 -29.75 -4.38
C ASN A 27 -27.17 -28.51 -5.26
N LYS A 28 -27.12 -28.69 -6.58
CA LYS A 28 -27.28 -27.61 -7.56
C LYS A 28 -28.77 -27.25 -7.72
N SER A 29 -29.10 -25.96 -7.66
CA SER A 29 -30.43 -25.48 -8.01
C SER A 29 -30.39 -24.08 -8.61
N HIS A 30 -31.41 -23.74 -9.40
CA HIS A 30 -31.56 -22.39 -9.93
C HIS A 30 -31.90 -21.38 -8.83
N LYS A 31 -32.53 -21.84 -7.73
CA LYS A 31 -32.82 -21.00 -6.56
C LYS A 31 -31.56 -20.37 -5.96
N ILE A 32 -30.43 -21.07 -5.92
CA ILE A 32 -29.15 -20.51 -5.43
C ILE A 32 -28.70 -19.31 -6.29
N VAL A 33 -28.88 -19.41 -7.61
CA VAL A 33 -28.54 -18.33 -8.55
C VAL A 33 -29.48 -17.14 -8.34
N GLN A 34 -30.79 -17.38 -8.23
CA GLN A 34 -31.79 -16.34 -7.95
C GLN A 34 -31.56 -15.65 -6.60
N ASP A 35 -31.21 -16.41 -5.56
CA ASP A 35 -30.91 -15.88 -4.24
C ASP A 35 -29.63 -15.02 -4.27
N GLY A 36 -28.62 -15.43 -5.04
CA GLY A 36 -27.42 -14.63 -5.30
C GLY A 36 -27.73 -13.31 -6.01
N LEU A 37 -28.55 -13.34 -7.07
CA LEU A 37 -28.98 -12.13 -7.79
C LEU A 37 -29.83 -11.19 -6.91
N THR A 38 -30.72 -11.75 -6.09
CA THR A 38 -31.52 -10.99 -5.12
C THR A 38 -30.63 -10.33 -4.08
N MET A 39 -29.63 -11.06 -3.58
CA MET A 39 -28.63 -10.53 -2.67
C MET A 39 -27.85 -9.37 -3.29
N LEU A 40 -27.42 -9.52 -4.55
CA LEU A 40 -26.71 -8.48 -5.29
C LEU A 40 -27.57 -7.21 -5.40
N ALA A 41 -28.82 -7.34 -5.85
CA ALA A 41 -29.75 -6.21 -6.00
C ALA A 41 -30.02 -5.46 -4.68
N ASN A 42 -30.03 -6.16 -3.55
CA ASN A 42 -30.21 -5.56 -2.23
C ASN A 42 -28.96 -4.83 -1.69
N MET A 43 -27.83 -4.89 -2.40
CA MET A 43 -26.59 -4.17 -2.08
C MET A 43 -26.39 -2.90 -2.91
N GLU A 44 -27.40 -2.46 -3.68
CA GLU A 44 -27.32 -1.26 -4.54
C GLU A 44 -26.89 0.00 -3.78
N HIS A 45 -27.31 0.18 -2.52
CA HIS A 45 -26.92 1.34 -1.69
C HIS A 45 -25.44 1.37 -1.32
N ARG A 46 -24.70 0.29 -1.60
CA ARG A 46 -23.23 0.21 -1.47
C ARG A 46 -22.49 0.35 -2.81
N GLY A 47 -23.21 0.31 -3.93
CA GLY A 47 -22.65 0.50 -5.26
C GLY A 47 -22.51 1.98 -5.62
N GLY A 48 -21.55 2.28 -6.49
CA GLY A 48 -21.43 3.61 -7.08
C GLY A 48 -22.26 3.72 -8.35
N CYS A 49 -22.77 4.92 -8.62
CA CYS A 49 -23.37 5.26 -9.91
C CYS A 49 -22.43 6.24 -10.62
N GLY A 50 -22.28 6.07 -11.94
CA GLY A 50 -21.52 6.96 -12.79
C GLY A 50 -22.18 8.33 -12.94
N CYS A 51 -21.68 9.15 -13.88
CA CYS A 51 -22.24 10.48 -14.13
C CYS A 51 -23.71 10.46 -14.60
N ASP A 52 -24.19 9.33 -15.11
CA ASP A 52 -25.60 9.06 -15.39
C ASP A 52 -26.17 8.00 -14.42
N ALA A 53 -27.47 8.09 -14.12
CA ALA A 53 -28.13 7.28 -13.11
C ALA A 53 -28.28 5.78 -13.47
N GLU A 54 -27.98 5.41 -14.71
CA GLU A 54 -28.17 4.04 -15.23
C GLU A 54 -26.85 3.27 -15.38
N SER A 55 -25.71 3.95 -15.32
CA SER A 55 -24.38 3.36 -15.35
C SER A 55 -23.90 3.08 -13.92
N GLY A 56 -23.63 1.81 -13.59
CA GLY A 56 -23.01 1.41 -12.31
C GLY A 56 -21.52 1.11 -12.47
N ASP A 57 -20.74 1.16 -11.38
CA ASP A 57 -19.27 0.99 -11.45
C ASP A 57 -18.82 -0.46 -11.69
N GLY A 58 -19.72 -1.42 -11.55
CA GLY A 58 -19.50 -2.83 -11.87
C GLY A 58 -20.26 -3.79 -10.94
N ALA A 59 -20.82 -4.85 -11.52
CA ALA A 59 -21.49 -5.92 -10.80
C ALA A 59 -21.24 -7.26 -11.47
N GLY A 60 -21.29 -8.35 -10.69
CA GLY A 60 -21.09 -9.68 -11.23
C GLY A 60 -21.44 -10.81 -10.28
N ILE A 61 -21.46 -12.01 -10.86
CA ILE A 61 -21.72 -13.29 -10.20
C ILE A 61 -20.75 -14.35 -10.72
N LEU A 62 -20.23 -15.17 -9.80
CA LEU A 62 -19.50 -16.39 -10.05
C LEU A 62 -20.38 -17.57 -9.63
N VAL A 63 -20.51 -18.55 -10.53
CA VAL A 63 -21.25 -19.79 -10.31
C VAL A 63 -20.39 -21.00 -10.66
N GLN A 64 -20.83 -22.19 -10.24
CA GLN A 64 -20.31 -23.43 -10.84
C GLN A 64 -20.76 -23.53 -12.29
N THR A 65 -19.98 -24.20 -13.13
CA THR A 65 -20.30 -24.46 -14.53
C THR A 65 -21.67 -25.15 -14.64
N PRO A 66 -22.67 -24.50 -15.27
CA PRO A 66 -24.02 -25.04 -15.39
C PRO A 66 -24.08 -26.01 -16.59
N HIS A 67 -23.46 -27.18 -16.43
CA HIS A 67 -23.24 -28.16 -17.50
C HIS A 67 -24.51 -28.50 -18.30
N GLU A 68 -25.62 -28.83 -17.63
CA GLU A 68 -26.90 -29.19 -18.29
C GLU A 68 -27.38 -28.08 -19.25
N PHE A 69 -27.36 -26.82 -18.78
CA PHE A 69 -27.74 -25.66 -19.58
C PHE A 69 -26.80 -25.47 -20.77
N LEU A 70 -25.49 -25.52 -20.55
CA LEU A 70 -24.50 -25.33 -21.61
C LEU A 70 -24.58 -26.43 -22.66
N LYS A 71 -24.77 -27.70 -22.27
CA LYS A 71 -24.91 -28.83 -23.19
C LYS A 71 -26.09 -28.63 -24.15
N GLU A 72 -27.23 -28.17 -23.63
CA GLU A 72 -28.41 -27.89 -24.45
C GLU A 72 -28.25 -26.65 -25.34
N GLU A 73 -27.67 -25.56 -24.84
CA GLU A 73 -27.46 -24.34 -25.64
C GLU A 73 -26.40 -24.54 -26.73
N CYS A 74 -25.32 -25.26 -26.43
CA CYS A 74 -24.28 -25.59 -27.40
C CYS A 74 -24.80 -26.52 -28.50
N ALA A 75 -25.63 -27.50 -28.16
CA ALA A 75 -26.25 -28.38 -29.16
C ALA A 75 -27.08 -27.61 -30.21
N LYS A 76 -27.74 -26.51 -29.83
CA LYS A 76 -28.51 -25.66 -30.76
C LYS A 76 -27.65 -24.97 -31.82
N ILE A 77 -26.37 -24.75 -31.52
CA ILE A 77 -25.40 -24.11 -32.43
C ILE A 77 -24.39 -25.12 -33.00
N GLY A 78 -24.66 -26.42 -32.87
CA GLY A 78 -23.86 -27.49 -33.47
C GLY A 78 -22.58 -27.85 -32.71
N ILE A 79 -22.47 -27.46 -31.43
CA ILE A 79 -21.34 -27.82 -30.56
C ILE A 79 -21.77 -28.99 -29.66
N ASP A 80 -21.08 -30.12 -29.76
CA ASP A 80 -21.29 -31.27 -28.87
C ASP A 80 -20.36 -31.18 -27.67
N LEU A 81 -20.92 -31.05 -26.46
CA LEU A 81 -20.13 -30.91 -25.24
C LEU A 81 -19.93 -32.27 -24.54
N PRO A 82 -18.68 -32.64 -24.22
CA PRO A 82 -18.35 -33.79 -23.37
C PRO A 82 -18.96 -33.70 -21.97
N GLU A 83 -18.81 -34.76 -21.19
CA GLU A 83 -19.26 -34.78 -19.79
C GLU A 83 -18.50 -33.77 -18.93
N TYR A 84 -19.13 -33.35 -17.82
CA TYR A 84 -18.52 -32.41 -16.87
C TYR A 84 -17.16 -32.91 -16.38
N GLY A 85 -16.14 -32.04 -16.44
CA GLY A 85 -14.75 -32.37 -16.08
C GLY A 85 -13.88 -32.85 -17.26
N GLU A 86 -14.47 -33.10 -18.44
CA GLU A 86 -13.72 -33.43 -19.66
C GLU A 86 -13.49 -32.24 -20.59
N TYR A 87 -14.12 -31.09 -20.31
CA TYR A 87 -13.97 -29.85 -21.08
C TYR A 87 -13.87 -28.63 -20.16
N GLY A 88 -13.21 -27.58 -20.65
CA GLY A 88 -13.18 -26.26 -20.04
C GLY A 88 -14.09 -25.29 -20.77
N VAL A 89 -14.66 -24.33 -20.03
CA VAL A 89 -15.39 -23.19 -20.59
C VAL A 89 -14.66 -21.90 -20.22
N GLY A 90 -14.46 -21.04 -21.22
CA GLY A 90 -13.86 -19.73 -21.02
C GLY A 90 -14.79 -18.61 -21.43
N ALA A 91 -15.10 -17.70 -20.52
CA ALA A 91 -15.84 -16.48 -20.84
C ALA A 91 -14.85 -15.32 -21.02
N MET A 92 -15.01 -14.54 -22.08
CA MET A 92 -14.07 -13.46 -22.41
C MET A 92 -14.77 -12.22 -22.95
N PHE A 93 -14.17 -11.07 -22.67
CA PHE A 93 -14.42 -9.83 -23.38
C PHE A 93 -13.49 -9.73 -24.58
N PHE A 94 -14.06 -9.34 -25.72
CA PHE A 94 -13.34 -9.00 -26.93
C PHE A 94 -13.32 -7.50 -27.19
N ASN A 95 -12.43 -7.06 -28.08
CA ASN A 95 -12.47 -5.73 -28.67
C ASN A 95 -13.76 -5.58 -29.51
N SER A 96 -14.31 -4.37 -29.58
CA SER A 96 -15.54 -4.10 -30.36
C SER A 96 -15.34 -4.23 -31.89
N SER A 97 -14.09 -4.26 -32.38
CA SER A 97 -13.76 -4.44 -33.80
C SER A 97 -13.75 -5.92 -34.20
N GLU A 98 -14.63 -6.30 -35.15
CA GLU A 98 -14.72 -7.68 -35.67
C GLU A 98 -13.38 -8.23 -36.18
N GLY A 99 -12.57 -7.41 -36.86
CA GLY A 99 -11.27 -7.84 -37.36
C GLY A 99 -10.27 -8.17 -36.24
N LEU A 100 -10.36 -7.49 -35.09
CA LEU A 100 -9.54 -7.78 -33.91
C LEU A 100 -10.05 -8.99 -33.14
N VAL A 101 -11.36 -9.24 -33.17
CA VAL A 101 -11.96 -10.46 -32.60
C VAL A 101 -11.43 -11.69 -33.32
N GLU A 102 -11.51 -11.74 -34.65
CA GLU A 102 -11.05 -12.89 -35.42
C GLU A 102 -9.53 -13.10 -35.28
N ALA A 103 -8.72 -12.03 -35.34
CA ALA A 103 -7.28 -12.13 -35.09
C ALA A 103 -6.95 -12.64 -33.68
N THR A 104 -7.78 -12.30 -32.68
CA THR A 104 -7.63 -12.81 -31.31
C THR A 104 -8.00 -14.29 -31.24
N LYS A 105 -9.09 -14.72 -31.89
CA LYS A 105 -9.50 -16.13 -31.96
C LYS A 105 -8.44 -17.00 -32.63
N GLU A 106 -7.92 -16.58 -33.79
CA GLU A 106 -6.82 -17.24 -34.47
C GLU A 106 -5.61 -17.44 -33.54
N ARG A 107 -5.31 -16.42 -32.72
CA ARG A 107 -4.20 -16.49 -31.78
C ARG A 107 -4.46 -17.41 -30.59
N ILE A 108 -5.68 -17.42 -30.06
CA ILE A 108 -6.09 -18.36 -29.01
C ILE A 108 -6.00 -19.79 -29.53
N GLU A 109 -6.48 -20.05 -30.74
CA GLU A 109 -6.43 -21.37 -31.39
C GLU A 109 -5.00 -21.85 -31.62
N LEU A 110 -4.09 -20.96 -32.00
CA LEU A 110 -2.67 -21.29 -32.10
C LEU A 110 -2.08 -21.73 -30.75
N HIS A 111 -2.37 -21.00 -29.67
CA HIS A 111 -1.91 -21.38 -28.32
C HIS A 111 -2.57 -22.66 -27.83
N MET A 112 -3.84 -22.88 -28.17
CA MET A 112 -4.53 -24.14 -27.89
C MET A 112 -3.82 -25.31 -28.56
N GLU A 113 -3.48 -25.19 -29.84
CA GLU A 113 -2.76 -26.24 -30.56
C GLU A 113 -1.40 -26.53 -29.90
N GLN A 114 -0.65 -25.50 -29.53
CA GLN A 114 0.64 -25.62 -28.83
C GLN A 114 0.51 -26.35 -27.49
N LEU A 115 -0.58 -26.13 -26.76
CA LEU A 115 -0.84 -26.73 -25.45
C LEU A 115 -1.65 -28.04 -25.51
N GLY A 116 -1.90 -28.58 -26.72
CA GLY A 116 -2.59 -29.86 -26.90
C GLY A 116 -4.10 -29.81 -26.69
N PHE A 117 -4.72 -28.63 -26.79
CA PHE A 117 -6.16 -28.45 -26.76
C PHE A 117 -6.81 -28.70 -28.14
N GLU A 118 -8.05 -29.12 -28.10
CA GLU A 118 -9.01 -29.21 -29.19
C GLU A 118 -10.12 -28.17 -28.96
N LEU A 119 -10.42 -27.40 -30.00
CA LEU A 119 -11.54 -26.45 -29.99
C LEU A 119 -12.85 -27.19 -30.24
N LEU A 120 -13.79 -27.10 -29.30
CA LEU A 120 -15.16 -27.60 -29.50
C LEU A 120 -16.04 -26.54 -30.17
N GLY A 121 -15.81 -25.26 -29.88
CA GLY A 121 -16.44 -24.14 -30.57
C GLY A 121 -16.59 -22.88 -29.72
N TYR A 122 -17.17 -21.85 -30.33
CA TYR A 122 -17.49 -20.57 -29.69
C TYR A 122 -19.00 -20.36 -29.59
N ARG A 123 -19.47 -19.83 -28.47
CA ARG A 123 -20.84 -19.40 -28.23
C ARG A 123 -20.86 -17.90 -27.92
N LYS A 124 -21.56 -17.12 -28.73
CA LYS A 124 -21.87 -15.73 -28.38
C LYS A 124 -22.84 -15.73 -27.20
N VAL A 125 -22.48 -15.05 -26.11
CA VAL A 125 -23.35 -14.94 -24.93
C VAL A 125 -24.46 -13.93 -25.25
N PRO A 126 -25.74 -14.26 -25.02
CA PRO A 126 -26.81 -13.30 -25.23
C PRO A 126 -26.68 -12.14 -24.24
N THR A 127 -26.70 -10.90 -24.74
CA THR A 127 -26.70 -9.66 -23.93
C THR A 127 -27.83 -8.73 -24.37
N ILE A 128 -28.40 -7.98 -23.43
CA ILE A 128 -29.48 -7.00 -23.65
C ILE A 128 -28.95 -5.63 -23.24
N ASN A 129 -28.60 -4.76 -24.20
CA ASN A 129 -27.93 -3.49 -23.92
C ASN A 129 -28.88 -2.30 -23.69
N GLU A 130 -30.19 -2.53 -23.76
CA GLU A 130 -31.22 -1.54 -23.45
C GLU A 130 -31.29 -1.23 -21.94
N VAL A 131 -30.77 -2.12 -21.09
CA VAL A 131 -30.84 -1.97 -19.62
C VAL A 131 -29.68 -1.16 -19.03
N ILE A 132 -28.65 -0.82 -19.82
CA ILE A 132 -27.44 -0.12 -19.38
C ILE A 132 -27.43 1.34 -19.83
N GLY A 133 -26.79 2.21 -19.03
CA GLY A 133 -26.64 3.63 -19.35
C GLY A 133 -25.70 3.89 -20.54
N GLU A 134 -25.70 5.14 -21.03
CA GLU A 134 -24.96 5.54 -22.23
C GLU A 134 -23.44 5.31 -22.10
N GLN A 135 -22.83 5.66 -20.97
CA GLN A 135 -21.39 5.46 -20.75
C GLN A 135 -20.99 3.98 -20.70
N ALA A 136 -21.80 3.15 -20.04
CA ALA A 136 -21.57 1.71 -20.02
C ALA A 136 -21.71 1.11 -21.42
N ARG A 137 -22.66 1.61 -22.23
CA ARG A 137 -22.88 1.17 -23.62
C ARG A 137 -21.75 1.59 -24.57
N GLU A 138 -21.22 2.80 -24.43
CA GLU A 138 -20.08 3.28 -25.25
C GLU A 138 -18.81 2.45 -25.06
N SER A 139 -18.67 1.84 -23.88
CA SER A 139 -17.53 0.98 -23.52
C SER A 139 -17.88 -0.50 -23.50
N GLU A 140 -19.06 -0.90 -24.00
CA GLU A 140 -19.55 -2.28 -24.00
C GLU A 140 -18.61 -3.18 -24.82
N LEU A 141 -18.17 -4.26 -24.19
CA LEU A 141 -17.30 -5.25 -24.82
C LEU A 141 -18.12 -6.51 -25.16
N PRO A 142 -18.05 -7.01 -26.41
CA PRO A 142 -18.68 -8.27 -26.78
C PRO A 142 -18.22 -9.42 -25.87
N VAL A 143 -19.19 -10.23 -25.44
CA VAL A 143 -18.95 -11.38 -24.56
C VAL A 143 -19.16 -12.67 -25.34
N GLU A 144 -18.13 -13.52 -25.38
CA GLU A 144 -18.26 -14.87 -25.94
C GLU A 144 -17.69 -15.92 -24.98
N GLN A 145 -18.16 -17.15 -25.16
CA GLN A 145 -17.69 -18.34 -24.50
C GLN A 145 -16.94 -19.23 -25.49
N ILE A 146 -15.77 -19.72 -25.09
CA ILE A 146 -15.03 -20.77 -25.81
C ILE A 146 -15.17 -22.09 -25.04
N PHE A 147 -15.27 -23.19 -25.78
CA PHE A 147 -15.29 -24.54 -25.23
C PHE A 147 -14.10 -25.31 -25.76
N VAL A 148 -13.30 -25.85 -24.84
CA VAL A 148 -12.04 -26.51 -25.18
C VAL A 148 -11.90 -27.84 -24.44
N LYS A 149 -11.24 -28.79 -25.07
CA LYS A 149 -10.94 -30.12 -24.51
C LYS A 149 -9.45 -30.41 -24.65
N LEU A 150 -8.85 -31.11 -23.70
CA LEU A 150 -7.49 -31.64 -23.87
C LEU A 150 -7.52 -32.90 -24.73
N LYS A 151 -6.65 -32.97 -25.76
CA LYS A 151 -6.53 -34.16 -26.62
C LYS A 151 -6.09 -35.39 -25.81
N GLU A 152 -5.16 -35.19 -24.90
CA GLU A 152 -4.70 -36.18 -23.93
C GLU A 152 -4.80 -35.58 -22.53
N ASN A 153 -5.46 -36.26 -21.59
CA ASN A 153 -5.64 -35.79 -20.22
C ASN A 153 -5.43 -36.92 -19.20
N PRO A 154 -4.19 -37.43 -19.05
CA PRO A 154 -3.90 -38.56 -18.18
C PRO A 154 -4.15 -38.26 -16.68
N GLY A 155 -4.06 -36.99 -16.27
CA GLY A 155 -4.25 -36.51 -14.90
C GLY A 155 -5.69 -36.07 -14.57
N GLY A 156 -6.64 -36.24 -15.48
CA GLY A 156 -8.07 -36.00 -15.23
C GLY A 156 -8.44 -34.52 -15.05
N PRO A 157 -9.58 -34.22 -14.40
CA PRO A 157 -10.12 -32.85 -14.34
C PRO A 157 -9.18 -31.81 -13.72
N GLU A 158 -8.35 -32.21 -12.75
CA GLU A 158 -7.41 -31.29 -12.10
C GLU A 158 -6.22 -30.92 -13.00
N GLU A 159 -5.76 -31.83 -13.86
CA GLU A 159 -4.78 -31.48 -14.90
C GLU A 159 -5.40 -30.52 -15.92
N LEU A 160 -6.67 -30.76 -16.30
CA LEU A 160 -7.41 -29.85 -17.18
C LEU A 160 -7.45 -28.42 -16.61
N GLU A 161 -7.79 -28.23 -15.34
CA GLU A 161 -7.81 -26.89 -14.72
C GLU A 161 -6.45 -26.18 -14.78
N ARG A 162 -5.36 -26.91 -14.51
CA ARG A 162 -4.00 -26.35 -14.58
C ARG A 162 -3.61 -25.96 -16.00
N LYS A 163 -3.91 -26.81 -17.00
CA LYS A 163 -3.64 -26.50 -18.41
C LYS A 163 -4.49 -25.31 -18.90
N LEU A 164 -5.74 -25.21 -18.45
CA LEU A 164 -6.60 -24.05 -18.73
C LEU A 164 -6.00 -22.77 -18.14
N PHE A 165 -5.45 -22.83 -16.93
CA PHE A 165 -4.74 -21.70 -16.32
C PHE A 165 -3.53 -21.26 -17.15
N VAL A 166 -2.71 -22.20 -17.66
CA VAL A 166 -1.57 -21.92 -18.55
C VAL A 166 -2.04 -21.25 -19.84
N LEU A 167 -3.04 -21.83 -20.53
CA LEU A 167 -3.62 -21.27 -21.74
C LEU A 167 -4.13 -19.83 -21.53
N ARG A 168 -4.82 -19.60 -20.41
CA ARG A 168 -5.34 -18.28 -20.05
C ARG A 168 -4.23 -17.26 -19.83
N LYS A 169 -3.17 -17.62 -19.08
CA LYS A 169 -2.05 -16.70 -18.80
C LYS A 169 -1.25 -16.40 -20.06
N LEU A 170 -0.94 -17.42 -20.87
CA LEU A 170 -0.25 -17.26 -22.15
C LEU A 170 -0.97 -16.26 -23.07
N THR A 171 -2.26 -16.51 -23.31
CA THR A 171 -3.09 -15.63 -24.15
C THR A 171 -3.27 -14.23 -23.54
N THR A 172 -3.36 -14.11 -22.21
CA THR A 172 -3.39 -12.81 -21.53
C THR A 172 -2.11 -12.02 -21.78
N HIS A 173 -0.94 -12.66 -21.71
CA HIS A 173 0.34 -11.97 -21.90
C HIS A 173 0.58 -11.57 -23.36
N SER A 174 0.26 -12.46 -24.29
CA SER A 174 0.58 -12.29 -25.71
C SER A 174 -0.43 -11.41 -26.46
N VAL A 175 -1.72 -11.55 -26.15
CA VAL A 175 -2.81 -10.80 -26.82
C VAL A 175 -3.30 -9.62 -25.99
N GLY A 176 -3.46 -9.80 -24.67
CA GLY A 176 -4.04 -8.79 -23.79
C GLY A 176 -3.04 -7.72 -23.34
N ARG A 177 -1.93 -8.14 -22.72
CA ARG A 177 -0.96 -7.27 -22.04
C ARG A 177 0.06 -6.64 -22.98
N SER A 178 0.62 -7.40 -23.91
CA SER A 178 1.65 -6.85 -24.79
C SER A 178 1.04 -6.25 -26.07
N ALA A 179 -0.15 -6.72 -26.46
CA ALA A 179 -0.76 -6.49 -27.77
C ALA A 179 0.24 -6.71 -28.93
N VAL A 180 1.29 -7.52 -28.68
CA VAL A 180 2.39 -7.76 -29.63
C VAL A 180 1.89 -8.62 -30.77
N GLU A 181 1.08 -9.63 -30.46
CA GLU A 181 0.56 -10.56 -31.46
C GLU A 181 -0.71 -10.04 -32.15
N VAL A 182 -1.47 -9.17 -31.48
CA VAL A 182 -2.66 -8.52 -32.04
C VAL A 182 -2.58 -7.00 -31.79
N PRO A 183 -1.81 -6.27 -32.62
CA PRO A 183 -1.70 -4.82 -32.51
C PRO A 183 -3.06 -4.13 -32.69
N GLY A 184 -3.37 -3.16 -31.83
CA GLY A 184 -4.63 -2.40 -31.89
C GLY A 184 -5.74 -2.90 -30.96
N ASN A 185 -5.54 -4.05 -30.30
CA ASN A 185 -6.47 -4.58 -29.29
C ASN A 185 -6.60 -3.68 -28.04
N ASN A 186 -5.69 -2.71 -27.84
CA ASN A 186 -5.73 -1.69 -26.78
C ASN A 186 -6.03 -2.22 -25.37
N TYR A 187 -5.58 -3.44 -25.03
CA TYR A 187 -5.80 -4.08 -23.73
C TYR A 187 -7.28 -4.33 -23.38
N GLU A 188 -8.14 -4.45 -24.39
CA GLU A 188 -9.59 -4.70 -24.23
C GLU A 188 -9.91 -6.18 -24.08
N PHE A 189 -9.15 -7.07 -24.73
CA PHE A 189 -9.27 -8.51 -24.50
C PHE A 189 -9.03 -8.88 -23.04
N TYR A 190 -9.96 -9.61 -22.44
CA TYR A 190 -9.88 -10.03 -21.05
C TYR A 190 -10.67 -11.32 -20.78
N TRP A 191 -10.02 -12.31 -20.18
CA TRP A 191 -10.69 -13.49 -19.66
C TRP A 191 -11.47 -13.18 -18.39
N LEU A 192 -12.78 -13.39 -18.37
CA LEU A 192 -13.59 -13.36 -17.15
C LEU A 192 -13.24 -14.57 -16.28
N SER A 193 -13.32 -15.76 -16.89
CA SER A 193 -12.93 -17.05 -16.31
C SER A 193 -12.50 -17.99 -17.44
N LEU A 194 -11.68 -18.98 -17.13
CA LEU A 194 -11.39 -20.14 -17.99
C LEU A 194 -11.14 -21.32 -17.06
N SER A 195 -12.15 -22.17 -16.90
CA SER A 195 -12.19 -23.22 -15.88
C SER A 195 -13.15 -24.33 -16.32
N TYR A 196 -12.97 -25.55 -15.80
CA TYR A 196 -14.00 -26.58 -15.89
C TYR A 196 -15.03 -26.45 -14.76
N LYS A 197 -14.64 -25.87 -13.61
CA LYS A 197 -15.43 -25.78 -12.38
C LYS A 197 -16.32 -24.55 -12.32
N THR A 198 -15.81 -23.39 -12.73
CA THR A 198 -16.46 -22.09 -12.46
C THR A 198 -16.66 -21.24 -13.71
N LEU A 199 -17.68 -20.38 -13.67
CA LEU A 199 -18.01 -19.45 -14.73
C LEU A 199 -18.42 -18.10 -14.15
N VAL A 200 -17.88 -17.01 -14.72
CA VAL A 200 -18.11 -15.64 -14.25
C VAL A 200 -18.93 -14.85 -15.26
N TYR A 201 -20.01 -14.23 -14.79
CA TYR A 201 -20.79 -13.23 -15.51
C TYR A 201 -20.67 -11.90 -14.79
N LYS A 202 -20.08 -10.90 -15.44
CA LYS A 202 -19.87 -9.57 -14.85
C LYS A 202 -19.81 -8.52 -15.93
N GLY A 203 -20.02 -7.27 -15.53
CA GLY A 203 -19.90 -6.14 -16.44
C GLY A 203 -20.04 -4.83 -15.72
N MET A 204 -20.04 -3.75 -16.49
CA MET A 204 -20.28 -2.42 -15.95
C MET A 204 -21.78 -2.18 -15.78
N LEU A 205 -22.32 -2.74 -14.70
CA LEU A 205 -23.75 -2.85 -14.44
C LEU A 205 -24.03 -2.35 -13.03
N ARG A 206 -25.20 -1.75 -12.83
CA ARG A 206 -25.82 -1.63 -11.51
C ARG A 206 -26.16 -3.02 -10.99
N THR A 207 -26.32 -3.13 -9.68
CA THR A 207 -26.47 -4.44 -9.03
C THR A 207 -27.74 -5.17 -9.47
N ASN A 208 -28.81 -4.43 -9.76
CA ASN A 208 -30.09 -4.96 -10.25
C ASN A 208 -30.15 -5.21 -11.76
N GLN A 209 -29.18 -4.74 -12.54
CA GLN A 209 -29.18 -4.87 -14.01
C GLN A 209 -28.61 -6.22 -14.48
N LEU A 210 -27.86 -6.95 -13.65
CA LEU A 210 -27.13 -8.15 -14.05
C LEU A 210 -28.03 -9.23 -14.69
N SER A 211 -29.19 -9.51 -14.07
CA SER A 211 -30.15 -10.50 -14.59
C SER A 211 -30.90 -10.02 -15.83
N GLY A 212 -31.07 -8.71 -15.99
CA GLY A 212 -31.67 -8.12 -17.19
C GLY A 212 -30.70 -8.11 -18.38
N TYR A 213 -29.41 -7.88 -18.11
CA TYR A 213 -28.37 -7.81 -19.13
C TYR A 213 -27.96 -9.19 -19.64
N TYR A 214 -27.87 -10.21 -18.77
CA TYR A 214 -27.54 -11.60 -19.15
C TYR A 214 -28.75 -12.55 -18.99
N PRO A 215 -29.49 -12.84 -20.08
CA PRO A 215 -30.66 -13.73 -20.04
C PRO A 215 -30.35 -15.17 -19.62
N ASP A 216 -29.09 -15.64 -19.78
CA ASP A 216 -28.68 -16.96 -19.29
C ASP A 216 -28.97 -17.14 -17.79
N LEU A 217 -28.82 -16.08 -16.99
CA LEU A 217 -28.92 -16.13 -15.52
C LEU A 217 -30.37 -16.29 -15.02
N ILE A 218 -31.37 -16.06 -15.86
CA ILE A 218 -32.79 -16.24 -15.53
C ILE A 218 -33.36 -17.57 -16.04
N ASP A 219 -32.57 -18.35 -16.81
CA ASP A 219 -33.03 -19.64 -17.32
C ASP A 219 -33.12 -20.68 -16.19
N PRO A 220 -34.26 -21.36 -16.00
CA PRO A 220 -34.42 -22.36 -14.93
C PRO A 220 -33.45 -23.54 -15.00
N ARG A 221 -32.87 -23.83 -16.17
CA ARG A 221 -31.85 -24.87 -16.36
C ARG A 221 -30.47 -24.44 -15.86
N PHE A 222 -30.25 -23.13 -15.67
CA PHE A 222 -29.02 -22.56 -15.15
C PHE A 222 -28.93 -22.81 -13.62
N LYS A 223 -28.41 -23.98 -13.23
CA LYS A 223 -28.32 -24.43 -11.84
C LYS A 223 -26.89 -24.37 -11.32
N SER A 224 -26.73 -23.98 -10.07
CA SER A 224 -25.44 -23.99 -9.35
C SER A 224 -25.65 -24.38 -7.89
N ALA A 225 -24.65 -24.97 -7.23
CA ALA A 225 -24.66 -25.18 -5.79
C ALA A 225 -24.11 -23.97 -5.01
N LEU A 226 -23.41 -23.06 -5.69
CA LEU A 226 -22.88 -21.82 -5.13
C LEU A 226 -23.10 -20.62 -6.07
N ALA A 227 -23.32 -19.45 -5.49
CA ALA A 227 -23.38 -18.17 -6.20
C ALA A 227 -22.65 -17.13 -5.37
N LEU A 228 -21.53 -16.63 -5.87
CA LEU A 228 -20.72 -15.60 -5.23
C LEU A 228 -20.89 -14.29 -6.02
N VAL A 229 -21.28 -13.22 -5.33
CA VAL A 229 -21.66 -11.95 -5.95
C VAL A 229 -20.83 -10.79 -5.42
N HIS A 230 -20.67 -9.77 -6.27
CA HIS A 230 -19.97 -8.54 -5.93
C HIS A 230 -20.61 -7.33 -6.60
N SER A 231 -20.64 -6.22 -5.86
CA SER A 231 -21.00 -4.86 -6.31
C SER A 231 -19.82 -3.91 -6.06
N ARG A 232 -19.42 -3.16 -7.10
CA ARG A 232 -18.27 -2.24 -7.06
C ARG A 232 -18.72 -0.80 -6.82
N PHE A 233 -17.93 -0.05 -6.07
CA PHE A 233 -17.93 1.42 -6.02
C PHE A 233 -16.51 1.87 -6.33
N SER A 234 -16.32 2.77 -7.28
CA SER A 234 -15.02 3.29 -7.64
C SER A 234 -14.95 4.80 -7.45
N THR A 235 -13.75 5.31 -7.19
CA THR A 235 -13.51 6.76 -7.17
C THR A 235 -13.34 7.36 -8.57
N ASN A 236 -13.40 6.56 -9.64
CA ASN A 236 -13.31 7.03 -11.01
C ASN A 236 -14.68 7.06 -11.71
N THR A 237 -14.83 7.97 -12.67
CA THR A 237 -16.03 8.06 -13.53
C THR A 237 -15.78 7.44 -14.91
N VAL A 238 -14.62 6.81 -15.14
CA VAL A 238 -14.26 6.25 -16.45
C VAL A 238 -14.59 4.75 -16.47
N PRO A 239 -15.52 4.34 -17.33
CA PRO A 239 -16.05 2.99 -17.35
C PRO A 239 -14.99 1.95 -17.78
N LYS A 240 -14.80 0.87 -16.99
CA LYS A 240 -13.93 -0.27 -17.33
C LYS A 240 -14.53 -1.61 -16.93
N TRP A 241 -15.15 -2.29 -17.90
CA TRP A 241 -15.82 -3.59 -17.74
C TRP A 241 -14.94 -4.66 -17.05
N LYS A 242 -13.66 -4.75 -17.40
CA LYS A 242 -12.72 -5.74 -16.84
C LYS A 242 -12.45 -5.63 -15.34
N LEU A 243 -12.70 -4.45 -14.75
CA LEU A 243 -12.46 -4.20 -13.32
C LEU A 243 -13.64 -4.62 -12.43
N ALA A 244 -14.81 -4.93 -13.03
CA ALA A 244 -15.90 -5.53 -12.29
C ALA A 244 -15.43 -6.85 -11.64
N GLN A 245 -16.05 -7.21 -10.53
CA GLN A 245 -15.81 -8.45 -9.80
C GLN A 245 -17.10 -9.29 -9.79
N PRO A 246 -17.05 -10.60 -9.48
CA PRO A 246 -15.92 -11.39 -8.98
C PRO A 246 -14.70 -11.50 -9.92
N PHE A 247 -13.54 -11.78 -9.35
CA PHE A 247 -12.43 -12.37 -10.08
C PHE A 247 -12.61 -13.90 -10.13
N ARG A 248 -11.53 -14.67 -10.34
CA ARG A 248 -11.65 -16.11 -10.65
C ARG A 248 -11.74 -16.96 -9.39
N TYR A 249 -11.05 -16.54 -8.33
CA TYR A 249 -11.07 -17.20 -7.04
C TYR A 249 -11.66 -16.31 -5.96
N ILE A 250 -11.64 -14.98 -6.11
CA ILE A 250 -12.06 -14.06 -5.04
C ILE A 250 -13.08 -13.00 -5.47
N ALA A 251 -13.86 -12.54 -4.50
CA ALA A 251 -14.49 -11.23 -4.49
C ALA A 251 -14.02 -10.47 -3.24
N HIS A 252 -13.49 -9.27 -3.45
CA HIS A 252 -12.84 -8.46 -2.44
C HIS A 252 -13.63 -7.17 -2.19
N ASN A 253 -14.05 -6.99 -0.94
CA ASN A 253 -14.55 -5.73 -0.41
C ASN A 253 -13.49 -5.10 0.47
N GLY A 254 -12.82 -4.07 -0.05
CA GLY A 254 -11.69 -3.49 0.65
C GLY A 254 -10.66 -2.87 -0.27
N GLU A 255 -9.48 -2.64 0.30
CA GLU A 255 -8.31 -2.11 -0.38
C GLU A 255 -7.05 -2.75 0.20
N ILE A 256 -6.12 -3.19 -0.65
CA ILE A 256 -4.80 -3.64 -0.22
C ILE A 256 -3.83 -2.46 -0.25
N ASN A 257 -3.62 -1.84 0.91
CA ASN A 257 -2.79 -0.63 1.04
C ASN A 257 -1.27 -0.87 0.88
N THR A 258 -0.84 -2.14 0.83
CA THR A 258 0.57 -2.54 0.62
C THR A 258 0.85 -3.05 -0.80
N ILE A 259 -0.12 -2.95 -1.71
CA ILE A 259 -0.07 -3.59 -3.04
C ILE A 259 1.22 -3.32 -3.83
N ARG A 260 1.76 -2.10 -3.76
CA ARG A 260 3.00 -1.74 -4.47
C ARG A 260 4.20 -2.57 -3.99
N GLY A 261 4.31 -2.77 -2.68
CA GLY A 261 5.34 -3.59 -2.06
C GLY A 261 5.15 -5.05 -2.45
N ASN A 262 3.93 -5.56 -2.29
CA ASN A 262 3.59 -6.96 -2.57
C ASN A 262 3.91 -7.35 -4.02
N VAL A 263 3.52 -6.51 -5.00
CA VAL A 263 3.81 -6.77 -6.42
C VAL A 263 5.31 -6.71 -6.71
N ASN A 264 6.07 -5.80 -6.07
CA ASN A 264 7.52 -5.74 -6.24
C ASN A 264 8.23 -6.98 -5.68
N TRP A 265 7.81 -7.46 -4.51
CA TRP A 265 8.30 -8.71 -3.93
C TRP A 265 7.94 -9.90 -4.81
N MET A 266 6.71 -9.96 -5.30
CA MET A 266 6.27 -11.05 -6.18
C MET A 266 7.07 -11.12 -7.48
N VAL A 267 7.35 -9.98 -8.11
CA VAL A 267 8.21 -9.92 -9.31
C VAL A 267 9.62 -10.47 -9.03
N SER A 268 10.13 -10.32 -7.80
CA SER A 268 11.42 -10.89 -7.41
C SER A 268 11.34 -12.38 -7.06
N LYS A 269 10.21 -12.83 -6.49
CA LYS A 269 9.99 -14.20 -6.00
C LYS A 269 9.53 -15.18 -7.09
N GLN A 270 8.80 -14.70 -8.11
CA GLN A 270 8.18 -15.56 -9.13
C GLN A 270 9.20 -16.40 -9.93
N ASN A 271 10.46 -15.96 -10.04
CA ASN A 271 11.52 -16.74 -10.70
C ASN A 271 12.05 -17.90 -9.83
N LEU A 272 11.63 -17.97 -8.56
CA LEU A 272 11.93 -19.08 -7.66
C LEU A 272 10.80 -20.12 -7.63
N PHE A 273 9.71 -19.90 -8.38
CA PHE A 273 8.58 -20.81 -8.38
C PHE A 273 8.92 -22.10 -9.12
N GLU A 274 8.68 -23.20 -8.43
CA GLU A 274 8.83 -24.55 -8.94
C GLU A 274 7.69 -25.40 -8.34
N SER A 275 7.09 -26.28 -9.12
CA SER A 275 6.07 -27.21 -8.63
C SER A 275 6.10 -28.46 -9.49
N PRO A 276 5.93 -29.66 -8.91
CA PRO A 276 5.81 -30.89 -9.69
C PRO A 276 4.54 -30.93 -10.56
N LEU A 277 3.60 -29.98 -10.37
CA LEU A 277 2.34 -29.92 -11.09
C LEU A 277 2.40 -29.17 -12.43
N PHE A 278 3.51 -28.47 -12.70
CA PHE A 278 3.75 -27.72 -13.93
C PHE A 278 5.14 -28.04 -14.48
N THR A 279 5.29 -28.07 -15.80
CA THR A 279 6.63 -28.16 -16.40
C THR A 279 7.37 -26.82 -16.31
N HIS A 280 8.69 -26.84 -16.50
CA HIS A 280 9.48 -25.61 -16.52
C HIS A 280 9.04 -24.68 -17.66
N GLU A 281 8.73 -25.25 -18.85
CA GLU A 281 8.21 -24.45 -19.96
C GLU A 281 6.87 -23.80 -19.63
N GLU A 282 5.97 -24.50 -18.92
CA GLU A 282 4.69 -23.93 -18.50
C GLU A 282 4.87 -22.77 -17.54
N PHE A 283 5.81 -22.86 -16.59
CA PHE A 283 6.11 -21.74 -15.69
C PHE A 283 6.56 -20.49 -16.45
N ASP A 284 7.44 -20.64 -17.44
CA ASP A 284 7.88 -19.53 -18.28
C ASP A 284 6.69 -18.83 -18.98
N LEU A 285 5.67 -19.58 -19.38
CA LEU A 285 4.44 -19.05 -19.99
C LEU A 285 3.51 -18.37 -18.97
N LEU A 286 3.58 -18.74 -17.69
CA LEU A 286 2.77 -18.13 -16.63
C LEU A 286 3.29 -16.74 -16.23
N LEU A 287 4.59 -16.49 -16.36
CA LEU A 287 5.22 -15.26 -15.90
C LEU A 287 4.89 -14.05 -16.79
N PRO A 288 4.69 -12.86 -16.20
CA PRO A 288 4.65 -12.59 -14.76
C PRO A 288 3.28 -12.90 -14.14
N ILE A 289 3.27 -13.35 -12.88
CA ILE A 289 2.02 -13.72 -12.17
C ILE A 289 1.19 -12.49 -11.80
N CYS A 290 1.85 -11.49 -11.20
CA CYS A 290 1.27 -10.20 -10.84
C CYS A 290 1.63 -9.13 -11.87
N ASP A 291 0.73 -8.15 -12.06
CA ASP A 291 0.94 -7.01 -12.94
C ASP A 291 0.68 -5.70 -12.20
N LYS A 292 1.63 -4.77 -12.34
CA LYS A 292 1.56 -3.42 -11.78
C LYS A 292 0.45 -2.57 -12.43
N GLN A 293 -0.10 -2.97 -13.57
CA GLN A 293 -1.23 -2.31 -14.22
C GLN A 293 -2.60 -2.84 -13.77
N HIS A 294 -2.63 -3.97 -13.07
CA HIS A 294 -3.87 -4.55 -12.54
C HIS A 294 -4.25 -3.89 -11.21
N SER A 295 -5.55 -3.92 -10.88
CA SER A 295 -6.02 -3.51 -9.57
C SER A 295 -5.41 -4.38 -8.47
N ASP A 296 -5.47 -3.88 -7.24
CA ASP A 296 -5.03 -4.58 -6.05
C ASP A 296 -5.65 -5.98 -5.91
N SER A 297 -6.96 -6.04 -6.12
CA SER A 297 -7.81 -7.21 -6.00
C SER A 297 -7.53 -8.24 -7.10
N SER A 298 -7.22 -7.79 -8.32
CA SER A 298 -6.85 -8.67 -9.44
C SER A 298 -5.46 -9.29 -9.25
N ASN A 299 -4.53 -8.55 -8.65
CA ASN A 299 -3.22 -9.09 -8.27
C ASN A 299 -3.35 -10.11 -7.13
N LEU A 300 -4.20 -9.81 -6.15
CA LEU A 300 -4.50 -10.73 -5.06
C LEU A 300 -5.12 -12.05 -5.57
N ASP A 301 -6.09 -11.96 -6.48
CA ASP A 301 -6.68 -13.13 -7.16
C ASP A 301 -5.60 -13.96 -7.87
N SER A 302 -4.68 -13.30 -8.59
CA SER A 302 -3.63 -13.97 -9.35
C SER A 302 -2.64 -14.75 -8.47
N ILE A 303 -2.29 -14.22 -7.28
CA ILE A 303 -1.40 -14.94 -6.36
C ILE A 303 -2.13 -16.09 -5.66
N VAL A 304 -3.39 -15.88 -5.24
CA VAL A 304 -4.20 -16.94 -4.61
C VAL A 304 -4.39 -18.11 -5.58
N GLU A 305 -4.70 -17.82 -6.85
CA GLU A 305 -4.82 -18.82 -7.90
C GLU A 305 -3.52 -19.58 -8.14
N MET A 306 -2.37 -18.89 -8.22
CA MET A 306 -1.07 -19.54 -8.40
C MET A 306 -0.69 -20.43 -7.21
N LEU A 307 -0.93 -19.98 -5.97
CA LEU A 307 -0.67 -20.80 -4.78
C LEU A 307 -1.56 -22.04 -4.75
N THR A 308 -2.84 -21.89 -5.14
CA THR A 308 -3.83 -22.97 -5.13
C THR A 308 -3.50 -24.02 -6.21
N LEU A 309 -3.37 -23.59 -7.46
CA LEU A 309 -3.03 -24.48 -8.57
C LEU A 309 -1.60 -25.03 -8.50
N GLY A 310 -0.72 -24.36 -7.75
CA GLY A 310 0.63 -24.79 -7.44
C GLY A 310 0.72 -25.92 -6.42
N GLY A 311 -0.37 -26.25 -5.72
CA GLY A 311 -0.50 -27.43 -4.86
C GLY A 311 -1.03 -27.17 -3.45
N ARG A 312 -1.26 -25.91 -3.04
CA ARG A 312 -1.80 -25.60 -1.72
C ARG A 312 -3.33 -25.62 -1.73
N SER A 313 -3.95 -25.94 -0.60
CA SER A 313 -5.40 -25.75 -0.48
C SER A 313 -5.76 -24.26 -0.52
N LEU A 314 -6.95 -23.91 -1.03
CA LEU A 314 -7.40 -22.52 -1.09
C LEU A 314 -7.38 -21.83 0.30
N PRO A 315 -7.83 -22.47 1.41
CA PRO A 315 -7.69 -21.88 2.74
C PRO A 315 -6.24 -21.65 3.18
N HIS A 316 -5.31 -22.53 2.81
CA HIS A 316 -3.87 -22.36 3.09
C HIS A 316 -3.32 -21.14 2.35
N ALA A 317 -3.62 -21.00 1.05
CA ALA A 317 -3.23 -19.83 0.27
C ALA A 317 -3.74 -18.53 0.91
N MET A 318 -5.00 -18.52 1.38
CA MET A 318 -5.57 -17.37 2.08
C MET A 318 -4.87 -17.07 3.41
N MET A 319 -4.48 -18.09 4.19
CA MET A 319 -3.74 -17.91 5.45
C MET A 319 -2.30 -17.40 5.24
N MET A 320 -1.68 -17.70 4.09
CA MET A 320 -0.36 -17.17 3.73
C MET A 320 -0.43 -15.70 3.34
N VAL A 321 -1.41 -15.34 2.52
CA VAL A 321 -1.50 -13.98 1.95
C VAL A 321 -2.14 -13.00 2.94
N ILE A 322 -3.10 -13.46 3.76
CA ILE A 322 -3.79 -12.66 4.79
C ILE A 322 -3.67 -13.36 6.15
N PRO A 323 -2.48 -13.35 6.77
CA PRO A 323 -2.23 -14.02 8.03
C PRO A 323 -2.86 -13.30 9.23
N GLU A 324 -3.19 -14.07 10.26
CA GLU A 324 -3.56 -13.53 11.58
C GLU A 324 -2.45 -12.68 12.20
N ALA A 325 -2.79 -11.82 13.16
CA ALA A 325 -1.80 -11.21 14.04
C ALA A 325 -1.29 -12.26 15.05
N TRP A 326 -0.01 -12.66 14.91
CA TRP A 326 0.57 -13.80 15.64
C TRP A 326 1.77 -13.43 16.53
N GLN A 327 2.49 -12.37 16.20
CA GLN A 327 3.79 -12.04 16.82
C GLN A 327 3.68 -11.81 18.33
N ASP A 328 2.85 -10.85 18.73
CA ASP A 328 2.65 -10.41 20.12
C ASP A 328 1.40 -11.04 20.76
N ASN A 329 1.02 -12.26 20.33
CA ASN A 329 -0.15 -12.96 20.84
C ASN A 329 0.23 -14.20 21.66
N ASP A 330 0.41 -14.00 22.96
CA ASP A 330 0.79 -15.07 23.91
C ASP A 330 -0.33 -16.10 24.15
N LEU A 331 -1.57 -15.80 23.75
CA LEU A 331 -2.71 -16.70 23.86
C LEU A 331 -2.87 -17.62 22.64
N MET A 332 -2.04 -17.43 21.60
CA MET A 332 -2.07 -18.25 20.40
C MET A 332 -1.46 -19.63 20.67
N ASP A 333 -2.09 -20.67 20.13
CA ASP A 333 -1.52 -22.02 20.17
C ASP A 333 -0.10 -22.04 19.56
N PRO A 334 0.90 -22.65 20.22
CA PRO A 334 2.28 -22.64 19.75
C PRO A 334 2.46 -23.21 18.35
N LYS A 335 1.73 -24.26 17.96
CA LYS A 335 1.85 -24.84 16.61
C LYS A 335 1.30 -23.88 15.56
N LYS A 336 0.20 -23.20 15.87
CA LYS A 336 -0.34 -22.15 15.01
C LYS A 336 0.61 -20.95 14.89
N LYS A 337 1.26 -20.57 15.99
CA LYS A 337 2.28 -19.52 15.98
C LYS A 337 3.47 -19.91 15.10
N ALA A 338 3.96 -21.14 15.23
CA ALA A 338 5.02 -21.70 14.39
C ALA A 338 4.64 -21.73 12.89
N PHE A 339 3.40 -22.12 12.57
CA PHE A 339 2.88 -22.06 11.20
C PHE A 339 2.99 -20.63 10.63
N TYR A 340 2.51 -19.62 11.35
CA TYR A 340 2.55 -18.24 10.84
C TYR A 340 3.97 -17.67 10.78
N GLU A 341 4.83 -18.00 11.76
CA GLU A 341 6.24 -17.59 11.75
C GLU A 341 6.98 -18.18 10.54
N TYR A 342 6.73 -19.45 10.24
CA TYR A 342 7.26 -20.11 9.04
C TYR A 342 6.82 -19.39 7.75
N HIS A 343 5.53 -19.14 7.59
CA HIS A 343 5.00 -18.53 6.36
C HIS A 343 5.35 -17.05 6.24
N ALA A 344 5.65 -16.35 7.34
CA ALA A 344 6.12 -14.96 7.31
C ALA A 344 7.50 -14.80 6.63
N ALA A 345 8.29 -15.88 6.54
CA ALA A 345 9.52 -15.89 5.75
C ALA A 345 9.26 -16.04 4.24
N LEU A 346 8.12 -16.61 3.86
CA LEU A 346 7.73 -16.90 2.48
C LEU A 346 6.93 -15.78 1.83
N MET A 347 5.96 -15.24 2.55
CA MET A 347 4.98 -14.30 2.04
C MET A 347 4.84 -13.13 3.02
N GLU A 348 5.06 -11.93 2.51
CA GLU A 348 4.69 -10.71 3.22
C GLU A 348 3.16 -10.58 3.25
N PRO A 349 2.55 -10.09 4.36
CA PRO A 349 1.11 -9.90 4.42
C PRO A 349 0.64 -8.89 3.37
N TRP A 350 -0.45 -9.22 2.66
CA TRP A 350 -1.16 -8.29 1.82
C TRP A 350 -2.17 -7.54 2.69
N ASP A 351 -1.70 -6.45 3.29
CA ASP A 351 -2.43 -5.73 4.33
C ASP A 351 -3.39 -4.68 3.75
N GLY A 352 -4.32 -4.26 4.60
CA GLY A 352 -5.36 -3.30 4.29
C GLY A 352 -6.76 -3.82 4.68
N PRO A 353 -7.77 -2.94 4.69
CA PRO A 353 -9.14 -3.37 4.99
C PRO A 353 -9.59 -4.39 3.97
N ALA A 354 -9.96 -5.60 4.39
CA ALA A 354 -10.37 -6.63 3.45
C ALA A 354 -11.45 -7.52 4.07
N SER A 355 -12.54 -7.68 3.33
CA SER A 355 -13.44 -8.81 3.44
C SER A 355 -13.37 -9.54 2.12
N ILE A 356 -13.01 -10.82 2.15
CA ILE A 356 -12.79 -11.61 0.94
C ILE A 356 -13.67 -12.83 1.00
N SER A 357 -14.57 -12.96 0.03
CA SER A 357 -15.22 -14.22 -0.30
C SER A 357 -14.37 -14.93 -1.33
N PHE A 358 -14.11 -16.22 -1.16
CA PHE A 358 -13.29 -17.00 -2.06
C PHE A 358 -13.91 -18.35 -2.40
N THR A 359 -13.60 -18.88 -3.58
CA THR A 359 -14.04 -20.21 -4.02
C THR A 359 -13.18 -20.73 -5.17
N ASP A 360 -13.00 -22.04 -5.24
CA ASP A 360 -12.44 -22.77 -6.40
C ASP A 360 -13.52 -23.58 -7.15
N GLY A 361 -14.78 -23.43 -6.77
CA GLY A 361 -15.92 -24.22 -7.27
C GLY A 361 -16.35 -25.37 -6.35
N ASN A 362 -15.45 -25.90 -5.51
CA ASN A 362 -15.71 -27.04 -4.60
C ASN A 362 -15.76 -26.58 -3.14
N VAL A 363 -14.93 -25.63 -2.79
CA VAL A 363 -14.91 -24.94 -1.49
C VAL A 363 -15.40 -23.52 -1.70
N VAL A 364 -16.19 -23.01 -0.76
CA VAL A 364 -16.53 -21.59 -0.68
C VAL A 364 -16.29 -21.10 0.74
N GLY A 365 -15.71 -19.92 0.87
CA GLY A 365 -15.42 -19.38 2.18
C GLY A 365 -15.29 -17.89 2.18
N ALA A 366 -15.01 -17.38 3.37
CA ALA A 366 -14.64 -15.99 3.55
C ALA A 366 -13.65 -15.79 4.68
N THR A 367 -12.84 -14.75 4.53
CA THR A 367 -11.90 -14.28 5.55
C THR A 367 -11.97 -12.76 5.66
N LEU A 368 -11.53 -12.27 6.82
CA LEU A 368 -11.31 -10.85 7.05
C LEU A 368 -9.80 -10.57 7.11
N ASP A 369 -9.44 -9.32 6.91
CA ASP A 369 -8.13 -8.80 7.27
C ASP A 369 -7.85 -8.99 8.78
N ARG A 370 -6.57 -8.83 9.15
CA ARG A 370 -6.10 -9.02 10.53
C ARG A 370 -6.76 -8.11 11.56
N ASN A 371 -7.28 -6.96 11.13
CA ASN A 371 -7.93 -5.96 11.98
C ASN A 371 -9.47 -6.07 11.91
N GLY A 372 -10.00 -6.78 10.92
CA GLY A 372 -11.43 -6.96 10.68
C GLY A 372 -12.14 -5.63 10.38
N LEU A 373 -11.56 -4.84 9.46
CA LEU A 373 -12.00 -3.49 9.14
C LEU A 373 -13.26 -3.47 8.25
N ARG A 374 -13.65 -4.62 7.71
CA ARG A 374 -14.84 -4.77 6.84
C ARG A 374 -15.85 -5.76 7.47
N PRO A 375 -17.15 -5.53 7.29
CA PRO A 375 -18.17 -6.39 7.88
C PRO A 375 -18.38 -7.68 7.05
N SER A 376 -18.58 -8.81 7.74
CA SER A 376 -19.12 -10.03 7.14
C SER A 376 -20.04 -10.74 8.12
N ARG A 377 -21.26 -11.03 7.69
CA ARG A 377 -22.30 -11.72 8.45
C ARG A 377 -22.66 -13.00 7.72
N TYR A 378 -22.99 -14.04 8.48
CA TYR A 378 -23.47 -15.29 7.89
C TYR A 378 -24.69 -15.82 8.65
N LEU A 379 -25.51 -16.58 7.94
CA LEU A 379 -26.55 -17.42 8.52
C LEU A 379 -26.55 -18.81 7.88
N VAL A 380 -27.11 -19.77 8.61
CA VAL A 380 -27.29 -21.15 8.18
C VAL A 380 -28.74 -21.55 8.42
N THR A 381 -29.39 -22.15 7.43
CA THR A 381 -30.77 -22.64 7.53
C THR A 381 -30.83 -24.15 7.80
N GLU A 382 -32.01 -24.63 8.19
CA GLU A 382 -32.28 -26.07 8.37
C GLU A 382 -32.20 -26.86 7.06
N ASP A 383 -32.41 -26.20 5.93
CA ASP A 383 -32.33 -26.77 4.57
C ASP A 383 -30.89 -26.77 4.02
N ASP A 384 -29.88 -26.75 4.89
CA ASP A 384 -28.46 -26.75 4.52
C ASP A 384 -28.02 -25.58 3.61
N ILE A 385 -28.72 -24.43 3.65
CA ILE A 385 -28.32 -23.22 2.92
C ILE A 385 -27.46 -22.33 3.82
N VAL A 386 -26.33 -21.91 3.28
CA VAL A 386 -25.44 -20.91 3.88
C VAL A 386 -25.53 -19.63 3.08
N VAL A 387 -25.73 -18.53 3.78
CA VAL A 387 -25.72 -17.18 3.22
C VAL A 387 -24.66 -16.39 3.96
N MET A 388 -23.70 -15.84 3.25
CA MET A 388 -22.72 -14.87 3.76
C MET A 388 -22.88 -13.58 2.98
N ALA A 389 -22.95 -12.44 3.67
CA ALA A 389 -22.93 -11.14 3.02
C ALA A 389 -22.27 -10.06 3.89
N SER A 390 -21.96 -8.94 3.25
CA SER A 390 -21.49 -7.73 3.93
C SER A 390 -22.54 -7.19 4.92
N GLU A 391 -23.82 -7.46 4.67
CA GLU A 391 -24.95 -7.08 5.53
C GLU A 391 -25.86 -8.27 5.84
N ALA A 392 -26.41 -8.32 7.05
CA ALA A 392 -27.25 -9.44 7.49
C ALA A 392 -28.60 -9.51 6.75
N GLY A 393 -29.11 -8.38 6.24
CA GLY A 393 -30.40 -8.29 5.56
C GLY A 393 -30.32 -8.41 4.03
N ALA A 394 -29.15 -8.78 3.48
CA ALA A 394 -28.96 -8.79 2.03
C ALA A 394 -29.84 -9.82 1.31
N LEU A 395 -30.21 -10.93 1.96
CA LEU A 395 -31.09 -11.95 1.40
C LEU A 395 -32.25 -12.21 2.39
N PRO A 396 -33.51 -11.95 2.03
CA PRO A 396 -34.66 -12.28 2.88
C PRO A 396 -34.76 -13.80 3.06
N VAL A 397 -34.70 -14.27 4.31
CA VAL A 397 -34.82 -15.68 4.68
C VAL A 397 -35.92 -15.81 5.73
N ASP A 398 -36.69 -16.90 5.66
CA ASP A 398 -37.66 -17.25 6.69
C ASP A 398 -36.94 -17.49 8.03
N GLU A 399 -37.17 -16.63 9.00
CA GLU A 399 -36.54 -16.69 10.33
C GLU A 399 -36.82 -18.00 11.06
N SER A 400 -37.94 -18.67 10.79
CA SER A 400 -38.26 -19.97 11.40
C SER A 400 -37.29 -21.08 10.98
N LYS A 401 -36.65 -20.93 9.81
CA LYS A 401 -35.70 -21.89 9.24
C LYS A 401 -34.26 -21.64 9.67
N VAL A 402 -33.97 -20.52 10.35
CA VAL A 402 -32.59 -20.14 10.64
C VAL A 402 -32.07 -20.89 11.87
N VAL A 403 -31.08 -21.75 11.64
CA VAL A 403 -30.42 -22.54 12.69
C VAL A 403 -29.32 -21.73 13.38
N LYS A 404 -28.60 -20.88 12.64
CA LYS A 404 -27.47 -20.12 13.18
C LYS A 404 -27.32 -18.77 12.48
N LYS A 405 -26.99 -17.74 13.25
CA LYS A 405 -26.52 -16.43 12.77
C LYS A 405 -25.17 -16.10 13.40
N GLY A 406 -24.27 -15.52 12.62
CA GLY A 406 -22.94 -15.17 13.08
C GLY A 406 -22.29 -14.02 12.32
N ARG A 407 -21.08 -13.70 12.73
CA ARG A 407 -20.19 -12.75 12.04
C ARG A 407 -18.77 -13.30 12.01
N LEU A 408 -18.02 -12.94 10.98
CA LEU A 408 -16.58 -13.19 10.98
C LEU A 408 -15.93 -12.24 11.99
N LYS A 409 -14.83 -12.70 12.57
CA LYS A 409 -14.00 -11.93 13.51
C LYS A 409 -12.61 -11.75 12.87
N PRO A 410 -11.86 -10.70 13.26
CA PRO A 410 -10.49 -10.51 12.76
C PRO A 410 -9.69 -11.80 12.86
N GLY A 411 -9.01 -12.14 11.76
CA GLY A 411 -8.17 -13.33 11.67
C GLY A 411 -8.90 -14.67 11.59
N ARG A 412 -10.24 -14.74 11.66
CA ARG A 412 -10.99 -16.00 11.52
C ARG A 412 -11.49 -16.22 10.10
N MET A 413 -11.47 -17.49 9.68
CA MET A 413 -11.97 -17.94 8.40
C MET A 413 -13.28 -18.71 8.56
N PHE A 414 -14.17 -18.57 7.59
CA PHE A 414 -15.39 -19.35 7.48
C PHE A 414 -15.32 -20.14 6.18
N VAL A 415 -15.34 -21.48 6.26
CA VAL A 415 -15.15 -22.36 5.10
C VAL A 415 -16.27 -23.39 5.04
N VAL A 416 -16.86 -23.55 3.86
CA VAL A 416 -17.83 -24.59 3.53
C VAL A 416 -17.23 -25.45 2.43
N ASP A 417 -17.07 -26.73 2.72
CA ASP A 417 -16.61 -27.72 1.76
C ASP A 417 -17.84 -28.45 1.21
N LEU A 418 -18.11 -28.25 -0.09
CA LEU A 418 -19.30 -28.78 -0.75
C LEU A 418 -19.16 -30.28 -1.08
N GLU A 419 -17.93 -30.79 -1.14
CA GLU A 419 -17.65 -32.21 -1.38
C GLU A 419 -17.80 -33.01 -0.08
N GLN A 420 -17.26 -32.49 1.03
CA GLN A 420 -17.46 -33.08 2.36
C GLN A 420 -18.87 -32.84 2.91
N GLY A 421 -19.62 -31.90 2.33
CA GLY A 421 -20.98 -31.61 2.72
C GLY A 421 -21.10 -30.99 4.11
N ARG A 422 -20.13 -30.16 4.54
CA ARG A 422 -20.10 -29.58 5.89
C ARG A 422 -19.38 -28.23 5.96
N ILE A 423 -19.69 -27.48 7.03
CA ILE A 423 -18.95 -26.27 7.40
C ILE A 423 -17.73 -26.70 8.22
N ILE A 424 -16.53 -26.35 7.76
CA ILE A 424 -15.28 -26.60 8.48
C ILE A 424 -15.06 -25.48 9.49
N SER A 425 -14.81 -25.82 10.75
CA SER A 425 -14.60 -24.80 11.79
C SER A 425 -13.22 -24.15 11.65
N ASP A 426 -13.11 -22.86 11.95
CA ASP A 426 -11.83 -22.11 11.94
C ASP A 426 -10.74 -22.80 12.77
N LYS A 427 -11.11 -23.42 13.90
CA LYS A 427 -10.18 -24.12 14.78
C LYS A 427 -9.66 -25.39 14.12
N GLU A 428 -10.56 -26.23 13.63
CA GLU A 428 -10.23 -27.49 12.96
C GLU A 428 -9.33 -27.26 11.74
N LEU A 429 -9.73 -26.33 10.86
CA LEU A 429 -8.98 -25.98 9.66
C LEU A 429 -7.54 -25.56 9.96
N LYS A 430 -7.36 -24.69 10.95
CA LYS A 430 -6.05 -24.16 11.30
C LYS A 430 -5.21 -25.16 12.08
N GLU A 431 -5.84 -26.01 12.88
CA GLU A 431 -5.15 -27.11 13.54
C GLU A 431 -4.64 -28.12 12.51
N GLU A 432 -5.43 -28.47 11.50
CA GLU A 432 -5.00 -29.36 10.42
C GLU A 432 -3.78 -28.79 9.68
N LEU A 433 -3.88 -27.55 9.20
CA LEU A 433 -2.78 -26.88 8.47
C LEU A 433 -1.54 -26.66 9.34
N ALA A 434 -1.71 -26.30 10.62
CA ALA A 434 -0.57 -26.14 11.54
C ALA A 434 0.11 -27.47 11.91
N ASN A 435 -0.54 -28.61 11.67
CA ASN A 435 0.01 -29.95 11.91
C ASN A 435 0.48 -30.66 10.63
N GLU A 436 0.32 -30.05 9.45
CA GLU A 436 0.74 -30.63 8.17
C GLU A 436 2.24 -30.96 8.16
N HIS A 437 3.04 -30.08 8.77
CA HIS A 437 4.48 -30.23 8.90
C HIS A 437 4.97 -29.87 10.32
N PRO A 438 6.16 -30.35 10.74
CA PRO A 438 6.72 -30.03 12.05
C PRO A 438 7.38 -28.63 12.05
N TYR A 439 6.58 -27.59 11.83
CA TYR A 439 7.07 -26.20 11.67
C TYR A 439 7.94 -25.72 12.84
N GLN A 440 7.58 -26.08 14.07
CA GLN A 440 8.37 -25.69 15.24
C GLN A 440 9.77 -26.31 15.22
N GLU A 441 9.89 -27.60 14.86
CA GLU A 441 11.19 -28.28 14.77
C GLU A 441 12.06 -27.66 13.65
N TRP A 442 11.44 -27.28 12.53
CA TRP A 442 12.13 -26.60 11.44
C TRP A 442 12.61 -25.20 11.86
N LEU A 443 11.77 -24.45 12.57
CA LEU A 443 12.15 -23.14 13.11
C LEU A 443 13.28 -23.28 14.13
N ASP A 444 13.19 -24.20 15.09
CA ASP A 444 14.22 -24.41 16.11
C ASP A 444 15.59 -24.80 15.50
N ALA A 445 15.58 -25.50 14.35
CA ALA A 445 16.79 -25.89 13.64
C ALA A 445 17.37 -24.80 12.72
N GLY A 446 16.52 -23.98 12.09
CA GLY A 446 16.92 -23.02 11.05
C GLY A 446 17.02 -21.56 11.50
N LYS A 447 16.24 -21.16 12.50
CA LYS A 447 16.13 -19.78 12.98
C LYS A 447 17.42 -19.36 13.70
N MET A 448 17.86 -18.13 13.42
CA MET A 448 18.92 -17.48 14.18
C MET A 448 18.48 -16.09 14.63
N GLU A 449 18.96 -15.67 15.79
CA GLU A 449 18.80 -14.31 16.30
C GLU A 449 20.17 -13.61 16.38
N LEU A 450 20.18 -12.29 16.60
CA LEU A 450 21.43 -11.51 16.75
C LEU A 450 22.38 -12.05 17.82
N LYS A 451 21.84 -12.71 18.85
CA LYS A 451 22.63 -13.31 19.94
C LYS A 451 23.40 -14.57 19.51
N ASP A 452 22.95 -15.23 18.44
CA ASP A 452 23.52 -16.49 17.94
C ASP A 452 24.61 -16.26 16.88
N LEU A 453 24.74 -15.02 16.40
CA LEU A 453 25.73 -14.62 15.40
C LEU A 453 27.12 -14.43 16.02
N PRO A 454 28.21 -14.71 15.25
CA PRO A 454 29.56 -14.49 15.74
C PRO A 454 29.78 -13.01 16.08
N GLU A 455 30.44 -12.75 17.20
CA GLU A 455 30.86 -11.40 17.57
C GLU A 455 31.85 -10.86 16.53
N GLY A 456 31.60 -9.65 16.04
CA GLY A 456 32.46 -8.99 15.07
C GLY A 456 33.46 -8.03 15.72
N LYS A 457 34.44 -7.61 14.92
CA LYS A 457 35.35 -6.52 15.32
C LYS A 457 34.55 -5.21 15.38
N LYS A 458 34.43 -4.63 16.57
CA LYS A 458 33.88 -3.28 16.73
C LYS A 458 34.82 -2.26 16.09
N GLU A 459 34.23 -1.25 15.46
CA GLU A 459 34.99 -0.10 14.98
C GLU A 459 35.59 0.66 16.17
N ALA A 460 36.69 1.37 15.91
CA ALA A 460 37.27 2.23 16.92
C ALA A 460 36.35 3.42 17.19
N LYS A 461 36.17 3.77 18.46
CA LYS A 461 35.42 4.96 18.86
C LYS A 461 36.05 6.21 18.23
N LEU A 462 35.22 7.05 17.63
CA LEU A 462 35.66 8.32 17.06
C LEU A 462 36.13 9.26 18.16
N SER A 463 37.23 9.98 17.93
CA SER A 463 37.58 11.11 18.80
C SER A 463 36.54 12.22 18.67
N ASN A 464 36.42 13.08 19.70
CA ASN A 464 35.49 14.22 19.65
C ASN A 464 35.70 15.14 18.43
N VAL A 465 36.94 15.21 17.91
CA VAL A 465 37.27 16.01 16.72
C VAL A 465 36.75 15.32 15.46
N GLU A 466 36.97 14.02 15.32
CA GLU A 466 36.49 13.24 14.17
C GLU A 466 34.96 13.16 14.15
N LEU A 467 34.34 12.93 15.31
CA LEU A 467 32.89 12.92 15.46
C LEU A 467 32.27 14.25 15.00
N LEU A 468 32.82 15.38 15.45
CA LEU A 468 32.35 16.70 15.02
C LEU A 468 32.56 16.93 13.52
N GLN A 469 33.68 16.47 12.95
CA GLN A 469 33.94 16.57 11.51
C GLN A 469 32.91 15.76 10.72
N GLN A 470 32.65 14.52 11.10
CA GLN A 470 31.65 13.70 10.44
C GLN A 470 30.24 14.25 10.61
N GLN A 471 29.86 14.70 11.82
CA GLN A 471 28.58 15.39 12.06
C GLN A 471 28.39 16.57 11.08
N ILE A 472 29.42 17.39 10.84
CA ILE A 472 29.36 18.47 9.84
C ILE A 472 29.19 17.89 8.43
N ALA A 473 29.95 16.85 8.06
CA ALA A 473 29.90 16.27 6.70
C ALA A 473 28.52 15.68 6.37
N PHE A 474 27.86 15.06 7.35
CA PHE A 474 26.51 14.50 7.25
C PHE A 474 25.40 15.52 7.60
N GLY A 475 25.75 16.80 7.71
CA GLY A 475 24.80 17.90 7.87
C GLY A 475 24.02 17.90 9.19
N TYR A 476 24.61 17.44 10.29
CA TYR A 476 24.04 17.61 11.62
C TYR A 476 24.09 19.08 12.05
N SER A 477 23.06 19.51 12.75
CA SER A 477 22.96 20.82 13.38
C SER A 477 22.85 20.70 14.90
N TYR A 478 23.12 21.80 15.61
CA TYR A 478 22.88 21.85 17.05
C TYR A 478 21.40 21.66 17.40
N GLU A 479 20.48 22.09 16.53
CA GLU A 479 19.05 21.85 16.68
C GLU A 479 18.72 20.35 16.64
N ASP A 480 19.34 19.56 15.76
CA ASP A 480 19.15 18.10 15.70
C ASP A 480 19.55 17.43 17.02
N LEU A 481 20.71 17.79 17.57
CA LEU A 481 21.18 17.21 18.84
C LEU A 481 20.22 17.52 19.99
N LYS A 482 19.75 18.78 20.07
CA LYS A 482 18.96 19.27 21.21
C LYS A 482 17.47 18.93 21.12
N VAL A 483 16.89 18.98 19.93
CA VAL A 483 15.43 18.86 19.71
C VAL A 483 15.07 17.43 19.31
N ILE A 484 15.97 16.69 18.66
CA ILE A 484 15.70 15.36 18.11
C ILE A 484 16.38 14.27 18.94
N LEU A 485 17.72 14.22 18.96
CA LEU A 485 18.47 13.12 19.59
C LEU A 485 18.35 13.11 21.12
N GLY A 486 18.58 14.24 21.79
CA GLY A 486 18.51 14.35 23.24
C GLY A 486 17.15 13.90 23.81
N PRO A 487 16.01 14.44 23.31
CA PRO A 487 14.68 14.01 23.77
C PRO A 487 14.38 12.53 23.53
N MET A 488 14.78 11.96 22.39
CA MET A 488 14.59 10.54 22.11
C MET A 488 15.41 9.66 23.06
N ALA A 489 16.68 10.01 23.30
CA ALA A 489 17.56 9.32 24.24
C ALA A 489 17.05 9.42 25.70
N ASN A 490 16.42 10.53 26.07
CA ASN A 490 15.89 10.74 27.42
C ASN A 490 14.54 10.06 27.68
N SER A 491 13.62 10.12 26.72
CA SER A 491 12.20 9.79 26.95
C SER A 491 11.70 8.53 26.24
N ALA A 492 12.52 7.92 25.37
CA ALA A 492 12.11 6.81 24.51
C ALA A 492 10.90 7.10 23.60
N THR A 493 10.63 8.38 23.34
CA THR A 493 9.54 8.84 22.46
C THR A 493 10.03 9.92 21.51
N GLU A 494 9.38 10.06 20.36
CA GLU A 494 9.68 11.16 19.42
C GLU A 494 9.34 12.52 20.06
N PRO A 495 10.10 13.58 19.75
CA PRO A 495 9.80 14.92 20.25
C PRO A 495 8.48 15.44 19.70
N LEU A 496 7.69 16.09 20.56
CA LEU A 496 6.45 16.76 20.16
C LEU A 496 6.72 18.23 19.81
N GLY A 497 6.10 18.70 18.73
CA GLY A 497 6.12 20.09 18.27
C GLY A 497 4.72 20.68 18.11
N SER A 498 4.63 21.95 17.74
CA SER A 498 3.37 22.65 17.44
C SER A 498 3.57 23.69 16.33
N MET A 499 2.46 24.27 15.83
CA MET A 499 2.41 25.13 14.64
C MET A 499 2.69 24.38 13.32
N GLY A 500 2.45 25.05 12.19
CA GLY A 500 2.68 24.49 10.86
C GLY A 500 4.14 24.63 10.42
N ALA A 501 4.58 23.77 9.50
CA ALA A 501 5.87 23.91 8.84
C ALA A 501 5.84 25.09 7.86
N ASP A 502 6.61 26.13 8.15
CA ASP A 502 6.65 27.38 7.38
C ASP A 502 8.04 27.69 6.79
N VAL A 503 8.92 26.69 6.80
CA VAL A 503 10.20 26.67 6.09
C VAL A 503 10.00 26.39 4.59
N PRO A 504 10.96 26.78 3.71
CA PRO A 504 10.92 26.44 2.30
C PRO A 504 10.81 24.93 2.04
N LEU A 505 10.19 24.58 0.91
CA LEU A 505 10.27 23.22 0.40
C LEU A 505 11.75 22.86 0.11
N PRO A 506 12.17 21.59 0.26
CA PRO A 506 13.56 21.18 0.07
C PRO A 506 14.21 21.67 -1.24
N PRO A 507 13.59 21.53 -2.44
CA PRO A 507 14.20 22.03 -3.69
C PRO A 507 14.32 23.55 -3.77
N LEU A 508 13.69 24.29 -2.84
CA LEU A 508 13.68 25.76 -2.80
C LEU A 508 14.50 26.32 -1.63
N SER A 509 15.04 25.46 -0.76
CA SER A 509 15.93 25.87 0.33
C SER A 509 17.32 26.20 -0.22
N HIS A 510 17.97 27.18 0.41
CA HIS A 510 19.37 27.52 0.18
C HIS A 510 20.33 26.83 1.17
N LYS A 511 19.79 26.03 2.09
CA LYS A 511 20.55 25.23 3.05
C LYS A 511 20.70 23.80 2.54
N TYR A 512 21.67 23.07 3.09
CA TYR A 512 21.80 21.64 2.83
C TYR A 512 20.51 20.92 3.22
N GLN A 513 19.96 20.10 2.33
CA GLN A 513 18.76 19.32 2.56
C GLN A 513 19.08 17.83 2.54
N HIS A 514 18.70 17.14 3.60
CA HIS A 514 18.77 15.69 3.62
C HIS A 514 17.84 15.09 2.56
N ILE A 515 18.27 14.04 1.86
CA ILE A 515 17.51 13.48 0.73
C ILE A 515 16.11 13.00 1.15
N SER A 516 15.96 12.51 2.39
CA SER A 516 14.63 12.10 2.90
C SER A 516 13.62 13.25 2.94
N ASN A 517 14.05 14.52 3.05
CA ASN A 517 13.13 15.66 3.16
C ASN A 517 12.28 15.87 1.89
N TYR A 518 12.77 15.39 0.74
CA TYR A 518 12.09 15.40 -0.55
C TYR A 518 10.92 14.40 -0.62
N PHE A 519 10.81 13.49 0.34
CA PHE A 519 9.79 12.44 0.41
C PHE A 519 8.72 12.83 1.43
N LYS A 520 7.47 12.93 0.98
CA LYS A 520 6.32 13.18 1.85
C LYS A 520 5.61 11.86 2.11
N GLN A 521 5.44 11.53 3.39
CA GLN A 521 4.71 10.33 3.80
C GLN A 521 3.28 10.38 3.25
N LEU A 522 2.88 9.35 2.51
CA LEU A 522 1.48 9.19 2.16
C LEU A 522 0.70 8.77 3.41
N PHE A 523 -0.59 9.11 3.44
CA PHE A 523 -1.48 8.73 4.52
C PHE A 523 -2.87 8.46 3.97
N ALA A 524 -3.59 7.57 4.64
CA ALA A 524 -4.91 7.12 4.26
C ALA A 524 -5.96 8.22 4.48
N GLN A 525 -6.85 8.42 3.52
CA GLN A 525 -7.98 9.33 3.62
C GLN A 525 -9.19 8.72 2.94
N VAL A 526 -10.28 8.55 3.69
CA VAL A 526 -11.58 8.03 3.23
C VAL A 526 -11.56 6.57 2.76
N SER A 527 -10.70 6.20 1.80
CA SER A 527 -10.65 4.87 1.17
C SER A 527 -10.34 3.75 2.16
N ASN A 528 -9.36 3.98 3.03
CA ASN A 528 -8.98 3.10 4.12
C ASN A 528 -8.78 3.89 5.43
N PRO A 529 -9.01 3.28 6.61
CA PRO A 529 -8.77 3.92 7.89
C PRO A 529 -7.30 3.77 8.33
N PRO A 530 -6.71 4.78 8.98
CA PRO A 530 -5.48 4.60 9.73
C PRO A 530 -5.70 3.72 10.98
N ILE A 531 -4.62 3.15 11.50
CA ILE A 531 -4.61 2.32 12.72
C ILE A 531 -4.13 3.15 13.93
N ASP A 532 -4.58 2.82 15.14
CA ASP A 532 -4.05 3.39 16.38
C ASP A 532 -2.78 2.65 16.83
N PRO A 533 -1.58 3.25 16.70
CA PRO A 533 -0.32 2.56 16.99
C PRO A 533 -0.07 2.33 18.48
N ILE A 534 -0.93 2.88 19.35
CA ILE A 534 -0.85 2.77 20.80
C ILE A 534 -1.87 1.76 21.30
N ARG A 535 -3.15 1.95 20.98
CA ARG A 535 -4.27 1.13 21.48
C ARG A 535 -4.38 -0.21 20.77
N GLU A 536 -4.00 -0.25 19.50
CA GLU A 536 -4.05 -1.44 18.65
C GLU A 536 -2.63 -1.97 18.37
N LYS A 537 -1.68 -1.71 19.27
CA LYS A 537 -0.28 -2.16 19.11
C LYS A 537 -0.16 -3.66 18.84
N MET A 538 -1.04 -4.49 19.41
CA MET A 538 -1.00 -5.96 19.28
C MET A 538 -1.16 -6.48 17.85
N VAL A 539 -1.75 -5.70 16.94
CA VAL A 539 -1.86 -6.08 15.53
C VAL A 539 -0.68 -5.56 14.70
N MET A 540 0.19 -4.74 15.29
CA MET A 540 1.35 -4.16 14.59
C MET A 540 2.63 -4.93 14.89
N SER A 541 3.56 -4.95 13.95
CA SER A 541 4.87 -5.59 14.15
C SER A 541 6.00 -4.89 13.42
N LEU A 542 7.15 -4.75 14.09
CA LEU A 542 8.42 -4.29 13.50
C LEU A 542 9.36 -5.44 13.15
N TYR A 543 8.87 -6.68 13.27
CA TYR A 543 9.62 -7.88 12.96
C TYR A 543 10.19 -7.83 11.55
N SER A 544 11.46 -8.18 11.41
CA SER A 544 12.20 -8.24 10.15
C SER A 544 12.96 -9.56 10.08
N ALA A 545 13.02 -10.15 8.88
CA ALA A 545 13.76 -11.38 8.61
C ALA A 545 14.81 -11.12 7.53
N LEU A 546 16.05 -11.55 7.79
CA LEU A 546 17.18 -11.41 6.87
C LEU A 546 17.61 -12.79 6.39
N GLY A 547 17.60 -12.99 5.08
CA GLY A 547 18.02 -14.24 4.46
C GLY A 547 17.51 -14.33 3.04
N ARG A 548 17.77 -15.48 2.41
CA ARG A 548 17.29 -15.78 1.07
C ARG A 548 15.86 -16.31 1.15
N ASN A 549 14.96 -15.69 0.38
CA ASN A 549 13.64 -16.26 0.11
C ASN A 549 13.81 -17.48 -0.80
N LEU A 550 12.95 -18.47 -0.60
CA LEU A 550 12.90 -19.70 -1.39
C LEU A 550 11.52 -19.83 -2.06
N ASN A 551 11.28 -20.96 -2.71
CA ASN A 551 10.06 -21.23 -3.47
C ASN A 551 8.80 -21.19 -2.59
N ALA A 552 7.88 -20.27 -2.88
CA ALA A 552 6.63 -20.13 -2.09
C ALA A 552 5.63 -21.28 -2.29
N LEU A 553 5.80 -22.10 -3.34
CA LEU A 553 4.91 -23.22 -3.65
C LEU A 553 5.24 -24.49 -2.86
N ASP A 554 6.41 -24.56 -2.23
CA ASP A 554 6.86 -25.73 -1.49
C ASP A 554 7.04 -25.40 0.02
N ALA A 555 7.16 -26.43 0.84
CA ALA A 555 7.38 -26.32 2.28
C ALA A 555 8.52 -27.24 2.73
N THR A 556 9.67 -26.64 3.03
CA THR A 556 10.88 -27.36 3.48
C THR A 556 11.53 -26.69 4.69
N PRO A 557 12.38 -27.40 5.47
CA PRO A 557 13.11 -26.83 6.61
C PRO A 557 14.05 -25.69 6.23
N GLU A 558 14.56 -25.67 4.99
CA GLU A 558 15.49 -24.65 4.49
C GLU A 558 14.87 -23.24 4.51
N HIS A 559 13.55 -23.14 4.40
CA HIS A 559 12.80 -21.88 4.51
C HIS A 559 12.93 -21.22 5.88
N CYS A 560 13.36 -21.94 6.92
CA CYS A 560 13.56 -21.38 8.25
C CYS A 560 14.92 -20.69 8.41
N LYS A 561 15.82 -20.79 7.42
CA LYS A 561 17.16 -20.20 7.48
C LYS A 561 17.09 -18.69 7.28
N HIS A 562 16.67 -18.00 8.33
CA HIS A 562 16.67 -16.54 8.42
C HIS A 562 17.28 -16.07 9.74
N ILE A 563 17.84 -14.87 9.70
CA ILE A 563 18.23 -14.10 10.88
C ILE A 563 17.05 -13.21 11.24
N HIS A 564 16.46 -13.45 12.41
CA HIS A 564 15.27 -12.77 12.91
C HIS A 564 15.68 -11.55 13.72
N LEU A 565 15.01 -10.43 13.46
CA LEU A 565 15.14 -9.19 14.20
C LEU A 565 13.78 -8.78 14.77
N ASP A 566 13.74 -8.42 16.04
CA ASP A 566 12.54 -7.88 16.68
C ASP A 566 12.16 -6.50 16.13
N GLN A 567 13.16 -5.75 15.65
CA GLN A 567 13.00 -4.42 15.07
C GLN A 567 14.13 -4.10 14.08
N PRO A 568 13.93 -3.12 13.17
CA PRO A 568 14.91 -2.82 12.12
C PRO A 568 16.07 -1.93 12.57
N VAL A 569 16.04 -1.38 13.79
CA VAL A 569 17.06 -0.45 14.27
C VAL A 569 18.17 -1.24 14.95
N LEU A 570 19.38 -1.15 14.40
CA LEU A 570 20.56 -1.87 14.87
C LEU A 570 21.47 -0.97 15.69
N LEU A 571 22.16 -1.56 16.67
CA LEU A 571 23.30 -0.95 17.34
C LEU A 571 24.59 -1.27 16.57
N GLU A 572 25.67 -0.53 16.84
CA GLU A 572 26.96 -0.75 16.17
C GLU A 572 27.51 -2.16 16.38
N LYS A 573 27.28 -2.73 17.57
CA LYS A 573 27.66 -4.12 17.88
C LYS A 573 26.92 -5.12 16.99
N ASP A 574 25.69 -4.83 16.58
CA ASP A 574 24.89 -5.75 15.76
C ASP A 574 25.38 -5.74 14.31
N VAL A 575 25.78 -4.58 13.77
CA VAL A 575 26.41 -4.50 12.44
C VAL A 575 27.77 -5.19 12.40
N ALA A 576 28.56 -5.10 13.47
CA ALA A 576 29.82 -5.84 13.55
C ALA A 576 29.60 -7.35 13.37
N LYS A 577 28.53 -7.91 13.95
CA LYS A 577 28.15 -9.33 13.75
C LYS A 577 27.81 -9.64 12.31
N PHE A 578 27.06 -8.77 11.64
CA PHE A 578 26.77 -8.91 10.22
C PHE A 578 28.04 -8.84 9.35
N LYS A 579 29.01 -7.97 9.66
CA LYS A 579 30.28 -7.89 8.93
C LYS A 579 31.16 -9.13 9.11
N ALA A 580 31.03 -9.83 10.23
CA ALA A 580 31.76 -11.06 10.54
C ALA A 580 31.01 -12.34 10.08
N LEU A 581 29.91 -12.20 9.35
CA LEU A 581 29.02 -13.28 8.99
C LEU A 581 29.64 -14.16 7.89
N ASN A 582 30.16 -15.31 8.29
CA ASN A 582 30.61 -16.38 7.41
C ASN A 582 30.37 -17.76 8.03
N SER A 583 29.14 -17.98 8.52
CA SER A 583 28.81 -19.16 9.31
C SER A 583 27.37 -19.61 9.05
N LYS A 584 27.12 -20.91 9.20
CA LYS A 584 25.77 -21.52 9.16
C LYS A 584 24.96 -21.18 7.89
N GLY A 585 25.64 -21.07 6.75
CA GLY A 585 24.99 -20.82 5.45
C GLY A 585 24.69 -19.34 5.17
N PHE A 586 25.12 -18.42 6.04
CA PHE A 586 25.02 -16.99 5.80
C PHE A 586 26.40 -16.40 5.54
N THR A 587 26.45 -15.60 4.49
CA THR A 587 27.60 -14.81 4.08
C THR A 587 27.18 -13.37 3.92
N SER A 588 28.05 -12.46 4.34
CA SER A 588 27.86 -11.02 4.16
C SER A 588 28.86 -10.43 3.18
N ALA A 589 28.46 -9.39 2.47
CA ALA A 589 29.38 -8.50 1.75
C ALA A 589 29.18 -7.05 2.19
N VAL A 590 30.28 -6.32 2.39
CA VAL A 590 30.25 -4.89 2.70
C VAL A 590 30.41 -4.10 1.41
N LEU A 591 29.44 -3.24 1.13
CA LEU A 591 29.40 -2.36 -0.03
C LEU A 591 29.73 -0.94 0.42
N ASP A 592 30.86 -0.44 -0.06
CA ASP A 592 31.33 0.91 0.24
C ASP A 592 30.49 1.95 -0.52
N ALA A 593 29.73 2.73 0.24
CA ALA A 593 28.85 3.80 -0.23
C ALA A 593 29.53 5.19 -0.14
N THR A 594 30.82 5.26 -0.48
CA THR A 594 31.55 6.52 -0.63
C THR A 594 32.16 6.63 -2.03
N PHE A 595 32.50 7.84 -2.46
CA PHE A 595 33.05 8.13 -3.78
C PHE A 595 34.14 9.20 -3.74
N GLU A 596 35.01 9.22 -4.75
CA GLU A 596 36.07 10.22 -4.86
C GLU A 596 35.50 11.56 -5.35
N LYS A 597 36.01 12.66 -4.78
CA LYS A 597 35.62 14.02 -5.20
C LYS A 597 35.77 14.19 -6.71
N GLY A 598 34.74 14.71 -7.36
CA GLY A 598 34.75 14.97 -8.79
C GLY A 598 34.17 13.84 -9.65
N GLU A 599 33.95 12.63 -9.13
CA GLU A 599 33.31 11.53 -9.87
C GLU A 599 31.85 11.85 -10.25
N LYS A 600 31.32 11.19 -11.29
CA LYS A 600 29.90 11.32 -11.65
C LYS A 600 29.07 10.40 -10.77
N LEU A 601 28.07 10.96 -10.08
CA LEU A 601 27.26 10.25 -9.10
C LEU A 601 26.54 9.04 -9.71
N GLU A 602 26.08 9.15 -10.96
CA GLU A 602 25.44 8.07 -11.70
C GLU A 602 26.37 6.88 -11.93
N SER A 603 27.63 7.16 -12.30
CA SER A 603 28.64 6.12 -12.52
C SER A 603 28.99 5.40 -11.23
N VAL A 604 29.11 6.15 -10.13
CA VAL A 604 29.37 5.61 -8.79
C VAL A 604 28.23 4.69 -8.36
N LEU A 605 26.98 5.14 -8.49
CA LEU A 605 25.81 4.33 -8.14
C LEU A 605 25.72 3.07 -9.00
N LEU A 606 26.02 3.15 -10.29
CA LEU A 606 26.07 1.98 -11.16
C LEU A 606 27.15 0.99 -10.70
N ALA A 607 28.35 1.47 -10.36
CA ALA A 607 29.43 0.63 -9.85
C ALA A 607 29.07 -0.03 -8.51
N LEU A 608 28.33 0.66 -7.64
CA LEU A 608 27.78 0.10 -6.40
C LEU A 608 26.76 -1.02 -6.69
N CYS A 609 25.84 -0.78 -7.62
CA CYS A 609 24.85 -1.76 -8.07
C CYS A 609 25.49 -3.03 -8.65
N LEU A 610 26.53 -2.88 -9.47
CA LEU A 610 27.26 -4.02 -10.06
C LEU A 610 28.02 -4.83 -9.00
N ARG A 611 28.63 -4.16 -8.02
CA ARG A 611 29.26 -4.82 -6.87
C ARG A 611 28.25 -5.59 -6.03
N ALA A 612 27.08 -5.01 -5.78
CA ALA A 612 25.99 -5.68 -5.10
C ALA A 612 25.52 -6.93 -5.85
N GLU A 613 25.34 -6.82 -7.17
CA GLU A 613 24.98 -7.96 -8.02
C GLU A 613 26.03 -9.08 -7.96
N SER A 614 27.32 -8.75 -8.10
CA SER A 614 28.40 -9.74 -8.02
C SER A 614 28.39 -10.46 -6.68
N ALA A 615 28.30 -9.72 -5.58
CA ALA A 615 28.27 -10.28 -4.23
C ALA A 615 27.11 -11.27 -4.05
N VAL A 616 25.90 -10.95 -4.53
CA VAL A 616 24.74 -11.85 -4.42
C VAL A 616 24.94 -13.10 -5.28
N ARG A 617 25.49 -12.97 -6.49
CA ARG A 617 25.80 -14.12 -7.36
C ARG A 617 26.89 -15.02 -6.78
N GLU A 618 27.83 -14.45 -6.03
CA GLU A 618 28.86 -15.17 -5.26
C GLU A 618 28.29 -15.82 -3.98
N GLY A 619 27.01 -15.59 -3.68
CA GLY A 619 26.29 -16.24 -2.59
C GLY A 619 26.05 -15.38 -1.35
N ALA A 620 26.38 -14.08 -1.39
CA ALA A 620 26.12 -13.16 -0.27
C ALA A 620 24.63 -13.05 0.05
N THR A 621 24.24 -13.54 1.21
CA THR A 621 22.86 -13.49 1.74
C THR A 621 22.51 -12.16 2.41
N VAL A 622 23.53 -11.41 2.87
CA VAL A 622 23.37 -10.10 3.52
C VAL A 622 24.33 -9.10 2.89
N LEU A 623 23.82 -7.97 2.42
CA LEU A 623 24.63 -6.87 1.92
C LEU A 623 24.59 -5.71 2.92
N VAL A 624 25.74 -5.29 3.40
CA VAL A 624 25.89 -4.14 4.30
C VAL A 624 26.35 -2.94 3.47
N ILE A 625 25.45 -1.99 3.21
CA ILE A 625 25.76 -0.72 2.53
C ILE A 625 26.27 0.24 3.60
N SER A 626 27.53 0.64 3.52
CA SER A 626 28.20 1.43 4.56
C SER A 626 28.87 2.69 4.02
N ASP A 627 28.63 3.83 4.67
CA ASP A 627 29.29 5.11 4.35
C ASP A 627 30.47 5.46 5.29
N ARG A 628 30.94 4.50 6.10
CA ARG A 628 31.99 4.72 7.11
C ARG A 628 33.35 5.14 6.54
N ASN A 629 33.66 4.82 5.30
CA ASN A 629 34.94 5.15 4.65
C ASN A 629 35.03 6.62 4.20
N ILE A 630 34.42 7.53 4.95
CA ILE A 630 34.47 8.97 4.71
C ILE A 630 35.86 9.50 5.10
N GLU A 631 36.49 10.20 4.16
CA GLU A 631 37.83 10.76 4.32
C GLU A 631 37.93 12.13 3.64
N THR A 632 39.13 12.69 3.54
CA THR A 632 39.34 14.05 2.99
C THR A 632 39.00 14.13 1.50
N ASP A 633 39.24 13.07 0.74
CA ASP A 633 38.98 12.90 -0.69
C ASP A 633 37.79 11.99 -0.99
N ARG A 634 37.27 11.29 0.02
CA ARG A 634 36.11 10.39 -0.07
C ARG A 634 34.85 11.00 0.53
N VAL A 635 33.85 11.20 -0.31
CA VAL A 635 32.56 11.81 0.02
C VAL A 635 31.52 10.70 0.22
N PRO A 636 30.67 10.76 1.27
CA PRO A 636 29.64 9.76 1.47
C PRO A 636 28.51 9.92 0.45
N LEU A 637 28.00 8.83 -0.10
CA LEU A 637 26.74 8.83 -0.83
C LEU A 637 25.59 9.02 0.17
N PRO A 638 24.57 9.83 -0.14
CA PRO A 638 23.36 9.84 0.66
C PRO A 638 22.77 8.42 0.75
N SER A 639 22.52 7.96 1.97
CA SER A 639 22.21 6.55 2.24
C SER A 639 21.00 6.05 1.48
N LEU A 640 19.97 6.90 1.38
CA LEU A 640 18.74 6.61 0.66
C LEU A 640 18.94 6.44 -0.86
N LEU A 641 19.86 7.19 -1.48
CA LEU A 641 20.18 7.04 -2.90
C LEU A 641 20.95 5.74 -3.16
N ALA A 642 21.94 5.45 -2.32
CA ALA A 642 22.75 4.24 -2.41
C ALA A 642 21.87 2.98 -2.25
N LEU A 643 21.05 2.94 -1.20
CA LEU A 643 20.11 1.85 -0.95
C LEU A 643 19.08 1.72 -2.09
N GLY A 644 18.44 2.82 -2.49
CA GLY A 644 17.40 2.79 -3.51
C GLY A 644 17.92 2.27 -4.85
N ALA A 645 19.11 2.72 -5.27
CA ALA A 645 19.75 2.24 -6.49
C ALA A 645 20.02 0.72 -6.43
N VAL A 646 20.64 0.24 -5.34
CA VAL A 646 20.94 -1.18 -5.14
C VAL A 646 19.67 -2.02 -5.09
N HIS A 647 18.67 -1.61 -4.31
CA HIS A 647 17.40 -2.31 -4.20
C HIS A 647 16.71 -2.46 -5.57
N GLN A 648 16.56 -1.36 -6.31
CA GLN A 648 15.91 -1.40 -7.63
C GLN A 648 16.72 -2.20 -8.65
N HIS A 649 18.05 -2.15 -8.59
CA HIS A 649 18.92 -2.95 -9.45
C HIS A 649 18.74 -4.45 -9.20
N LEU A 650 18.75 -4.87 -7.93
CA LEU A 650 18.55 -6.27 -7.56
C LEU A 650 17.13 -6.77 -7.89
N VAL A 651 16.10 -5.92 -7.78
CA VAL A 651 14.73 -6.27 -8.21
C VAL A 651 14.68 -6.51 -9.72
N ARG A 652 15.28 -5.62 -10.53
CA ARG A 652 15.31 -5.76 -12.00
C ARG A 652 16.02 -7.04 -12.47
N HIS A 653 17.03 -7.49 -11.73
CA HIS A 653 17.79 -8.71 -12.04
C HIS A 653 17.24 -9.94 -11.30
N SER A 654 16.12 -9.83 -10.59
CA SER A 654 15.51 -10.92 -9.81
C SER A 654 16.44 -11.53 -8.75
N LEU A 655 17.32 -10.70 -8.20
CA LEU A 655 18.29 -11.07 -7.15
C LEU A 655 17.87 -10.54 -5.77
N ARG A 656 16.88 -9.63 -5.69
CA ARG A 656 16.46 -9.02 -4.42
C ARG A 656 15.86 -10.02 -3.43
N ALA A 657 15.20 -11.08 -3.92
CA ALA A 657 14.67 -12.15 -3.08
C ALA A 657 15.78 -12.96 -2.39
N SER A 658 16.99 -12.99 -2.98
CA SER A 658 18.12 -13.81 -2.53
C SER A 658 19.04 -13.13 -1.51
N SER A 659 18.80 -11.86 -1.18
CA SER A 659 19.68 -11.09 -0.28
C SER A 659 18.91 -10.10 0.58
N ALA A 660 19.37 -9.88 1.82
CA ALA A 660 18.91 -8.81 2.69
C ALA A 660 19.80 -7.58 2.57
N LEU A 661 19.22 -6.38 2.75
CA LEU A 661 19.95 -5.11 2.70
C LEU A 661 20.00 -4.49 4.10
N VAL A 662 21.20 -4.31 4.64
CA VAL A 662 21.47 -3.61 5.90
C VAL A 662 22.17 -2.31 5.56
N VAL A 663 21.71 -1.19 6.14
CA VAL A 663 22.32 0.12 5.94
C VAL A 663 23.07 0.53 7.21
N GLU A 664 24.35 0.84 7.09
CA GLU A 664 25.16 1.45 8.14
C GLU A 664 25.50 2.88 7.69
N SER A 665 24.89 3.89 8.30
CA SER A 665 25.00 5.25 7.78
C SER A 665 25.09 6.35 8.83
N GLY A 666 25.85 7.39 8.48
CA GLY A 666 26.00 8.60 9.27
C GLY A 666 24.87 9.62 9.11
N ASP A 667 24.13 9.64 7.99
CA ASP A 667 23.06 10.64 7.74
C ASP A 667 21.70 10.32 8.42
N VAL A 668 21.57 9.14 9.02
CA VAL A 668 20.34 8.65 9.64
C VAL A 668 20.26 9.04 11.12
N ARG A 669 19.22 9.79 11.51
CA ARG A 669 19.06 10.30 12.89
C ARG A 669 17.64 10.49 13.42
N GLU A 670 16.63 10.46 12.55
CA GLU A 670 15.23 10.68 12.94
C GLU A 670 14.30 9.65 12.30
N THR A 671 13.11 9.48 12.86
CA THR A 671 12.15 8.44 12.46
C THR A 671 11.85 8.46 10.96
N HIS A 672 11.77 9.64 10.34
CA HIS A 672 11.47 9.75 8.92
C HIS A 672 12.59 9.14 8.04
N HIS A 673 13.86 9.26 8.43
CA HIS A 673 15.00 8.69 7.71
C HIS A 673 14.95 7.16 7.73
N PHE A 674 14.54 6.55 8.85
CA PHE A 674 14.33 5.11 8.92
C PHE A 674 13.16 4.68 8.04
N ALA A 675 12.04 5.41 8.10
CA ALA A 675 10.86 5.07 7.31
C ALA A 675 11.14 5.14 5.80
N THR A 676 11.89 6.14 5.32
CA THR A 676 12.28 6.19 3.90
C THR A 676 13.19 5.02 3.54
N LEU A 677 14.26 4.75 4.30
CA LEU A 677 15.15 3.62 4.03
C LEU A 677 14.40 2.27 3.99
N ILE A 678 13.54 2.00 4.97
CA ILE A 678 12.74 0.76 5.01
C ILE A 678 11.77 0.72 3.81
N GLY A 679 11.05 1.82 3.55
CA GLY A 679 10.11 1.92 2.44
C GLY A 679 10.75 1.76 1.06
N TYR A 680 12.06 2.01 0.94
CA TYR A 680 12.87 1.80 -0.28
C TYR A 680 13.77 0.56 -0.22
N GLY A 681 13.58 -0.33 0.75
CA GLY A 681 14.05 -1.72 0.69
C GLY A 681 15.07 -2.16 1.74
N ALA A 682 15.39 -1.34 2.74
CA ALA A 682 16.24 -1.76 3.85
C ALA A 682 15.52 -2.79 4.74
N ASN A 683 16.21 -3.86 5.10
CA ASN A 683 15.75 -4.82 6.12
C ASN A 683 16.07 -4.33 7.53
N ALA A 684 17.19 -3.63 7.69
CA ALA A 684 17.66 -3.07 8.96
C ALA A 684 18.59 -1.87 8.73
N VAL A 685 18.67 -0.97 9.71
CA VAL A 685 19.43 0.28 9.63
C VAL A 685 20.18 0.53 10.94
N CYS A 686 21.48 0.78 10.84
CA CYS A 686 22.36 1.21 11.92
C CYS A 686 22.73 2.69 11.75
N PRO A 687 22.24 3.56 12.62
CA PRO A 687 22.52 5.00 12.60
C PRO A 687 23.80 5.31 13.40
N TYR A 688 24.96 4.77 13.01
CA TYR A 688 26.16 4.76 13.87
C TYR A 688 26.55 6.16 14.37
N LEU A 689 26.47 7.18 13.51
CA LEU A 689 26.88 8.53 13.89
C LEU A 689 25.91 9.17 14.90
N ALA A 690 24.62 8.82 14.83
CA ALA A 690 23.64 9.26 15.84
C ALA A 690 23.90 8.58 17.19
N LEU A 691 24.29 7.30 17.21
CA LEU A 691 24.65 6.57 18.44
C LEU A 691 25.92 7.15 19.08
N GLU A 692 26.97 7.39 18.30
CA GLU A 692 28.20 8.07 18.78
C GLU A 692 27.90 9.50 19.28
N THR A 693 26.96 10.20 18.63
CA THR A 693 26.51 11.52 19.09
C THR A 693 25.77 11.43 20.44
N ILE A 694 24.93 10.42 20.65
CA ILE A 694 24.26 10.18 21.94
C ILE A 694 25.30 9.84 23.02
N ALA A 695 26.32 9.05 22.69
CA ALA A 695 27.43 8.76 23.60
C ALA A 695 28.17 10.03 24.03
N GLN A 696 28.43 10.94 23.09
CA GLN A 696 29.01 12.25 23.38
C GLN A 696 28.09 13.11 24.28
N LEU A 697 26.78 13.16 24.01
CA LEU A 697 25.83 13.92 24.84
C LEU A 697 25.78 13.38 26.28
N HIS A 698 25.86 12.05 26.44
CA HIS A 698 25.96 11.41 27.75
C HIS A 698 27.25 11.80 28.47
N GLU A 699 28.42 11.72 27.81
CA GLU A 699 29.72 12.14 28.39
C GLU A 699 29.75 13.60 28.81
N GLN A 700 29.02 14.46 28.10
CA GLN A 700 28.90 15.89 28.40
C GLN A 700 27.83 16.21 29.46
N ASN A 701 27.16 15.21 30.04
CA ASN A 701 26.04 15.37 30.98
C ASN A 701 24.90 16.24 30.41
N MET A 702 24.63 16.11 29.10
CA MET A 702 23.53 16.79 28.43
C MET A 702 22.23 15.96 28.40
N LEU A 703 22.27 14.74 28.93
CA LEU A 703 21.11 13.86 29.14
C LEU A 703 20.67 13.89 30.60
N ASN A 704 19.50 13.30 30.89
CA ASN A 704 18.94 13.25 32.25
C ASN A 704 19.89 12.53 33.23
N GLU A 705 19.96 13.04 34.46
CA GLU A 705 20.79 12.44 35.52
C GLU A 705 20.38 10.99 35.84
N GLY A 706 21.36 10.10 36.02
CA GLY A 706 21.15 8.69 36.35
C GLY A 706 20.87 7.77 35.15
N LEU A 707 20.79 8.31 33.94
CA LEU A 707 20.67 7.53 32.70
C LEU A 707 22.02 6.92 32.31
N THR A 708 22.09 5.60 32.11
CA THR A 708 23.30 4.96 31.56
C THR A 708 23.35 5.11 30.04
N LEU A 709 24.55 5.01 29.44
CA LEU A 709 24.71 5.04 27.99
C LEU A 709 23.87 3.94 27.29
N GLU A 710 23.90 2.71 27.81
CA GLU A 710 23.11 1.60 27.27
C GLU A 710 21.61 1.90 27.29
N GLN A 711 21.11 2.53 28.35
CA GLN A 711 19.72 2.94 28.44
C GLN A 711 19.40 4.08 27.46
N ALA A 712 20.33 5.02 27.26
CA ALA A 712 20.17 6.12 26.30
C ALA A 712 20.03 5.61 24.86
N GLU A 713 20.90 4.67 24.46
CA GLU A 713 20.86 4.01 23.16
C GLU A 713 19.56 3.22 22.98
N LEU A 714 19.16 2.45 24.00
CA LEU A 714 17.91 1.67 23.97
C LEU A 714 16.67 2.57 23.90
N ASN A 715 16.67 3.70 24.62
CA ASN A 715 15.61 4.69 24.55
C ASN A 715 15.48 5.26 23.14
N TYR A 716 16.59 5.65 22.52
CA TYR A 716 16.58 6.14 21.14
C TYR A 716 16.03 5.09 20.17
N VAL A 717 16.49 3.84 20.27
CA VAL A 717 15.98 2.71 19.49
C VAL A 717 14.46 2.54 19.67
N ASN A 718 13.97 2.56 20.92
CA ASN A 718 12.55 2.45 21.23
C ASN A 718 11.73 3.64 20.70
N ALA A 719 12.28 4.86 20.74
CA ALA A 719 11.65 6.06 20.20
C ALA A 719 11.45 5.95 18.68
N ILE A 720 12.47 5.47 17.96
CA ILE A 720 12.37 5.20 16.52
C ILE A 720 11.35 4.09 16.25
N GLY A 721 11.36 2.99 17.00
CA GLY A 721 10.38 1.92 16.85
C GLY A 721 8.93 2.40 17.07
N TYR A 722 8.71 3.25 18.09
CA TYR A 722 7.42 3.91 18.31
C TYR A 722 7.02 4.78 17.10
N GLY A 723 7.93 5.63 16.63
CA GLY A 723 7.70 6.49 15.49
C GLY A 723 7.44 5.73 14.18
N LEU A 724 8.10 4.59 13.95
CA LEU A 724 7.87 3.73 12.78
C LEU A 724 6.46 3.16 12.78
N ARG A 725 5.99 2.62 13.92
CA ARG A 725 4.59 2.17 14.06
C ARG A 725 3.62 3.31 13.74
N LYS A 726 3.86 4.51 14.26
CA LYS A 726 3.04 5.69 13.94
C LYS A 726 3.04 6.03 12.45
N ILE A 727 4.18 5.95 11.76
CA ILE A 727 4.24 6.21 10.31
C ILE A 727 3.47 5.15 9.53
N PHE A 728 3.62 3.86 9.86
CA PHE A 728 2.90 2.78 9.18
C PHE A 728 1.39 2.90 9.39
N SER A 729 0.98 3.26 10.61
CA SER A 729 -0.43 3.38 10.98
C SER A 729 -1.15 4.50 10.25
N LYS A 730 -0.46 5.55 9.78
CA LYS A 730 -1.04 6.62 8.95
C LYS A 730 -1.66 6.10 7.65
N MET A 731 -1.10 5.03 7.08
CA MET A 731 -1.65 4.36 5.89
C MET A 731 -2.49 3.13 6.27
N GLY A 732 -2.65 2.82 7.56
CA GLY A 732 -3.30 1.60 8.02
C GLY A 732 -2.46 0.33 7.76
N ILE A 733 -1.14 0.45 7.68
CA ILE A 733 -0.23 -0.69 7.51
C ILE A 733 0.20 -1.18 8.89
N SER A 734 0.10 -2.49 9.11
CA SER A 734 0.33 -3.11 10.41
C SER A 734 1.75 -3.66 10.57
N THR A 735 2.37 -4.14 9.50
CA THR A 735 3.67 -4.84 9.58
C THR A 735 4.79 -4.15 8.82
N LEU A 736 6.01 -4.22 9.36
CA LEU A 736 7.22 -3.77 8.68
C LEU A 736 7.45 -4.50 7.36
N GLN A 737 7.20 -5.81 7.33
CA GLN A 737 7.39 -6.63 6.13
C GLN A 737 6.56 -6.12 4.95
N SER A 738 5.31 -5.73 5.18
CA SER A 738 4.45 -5.16 4.14
C SER A 738 4.82 -3.71 3.78
N TYR A 739 5.38 -2.95 4.73
CA TYR A 739 5.86 -1.58 4.48
C TYR A 739 7.17 -1.55 3.67
N GLN A 740 8.02 -2.57 3.88
CA GLN A 740 9.33 -2.67 3.26
C GLN A 740 9.24 -2.76 1.73
N GLY A 741 9.84 -1.80 1.03
CA GLY A 741 9.80 -1.74 -0.43
C GLY A 741 8.47 -1.27 -1.04
N ALA A 742 7.48 -0.90 -0.22
CA ALA A 742 6.17 -0.44 -0.69
C ALA A 742 6.16 1.01 -1.22
N GLN A 743 7.19 1.80 -0.91
CA GLN A 743 7.34 3.19 -1.38
C GLN A 743 6.12 4.07 -1.06
N ILE A 744 5.71 4.10 0.22
CA ILE A 744 4.56 4.87 0.72
C ILE A 744 4.91 6.37 0.88
N PHE A 745 5.44 6.95 -0.20
CA PHE A 745 5.91 8.32 -0.26
C PHE A 745 5.56 8.98 -1.60
N GLU A 746 5.38 10.29 -1.56
CA GLU A 746 5.42 11.16 -2.73
C GLU A 746 6.72 11.96 -2.73
N ILE A 747 7.38 11.99 -3.88
CA ILE A 747 8.59 12.77 -4.09
C ILE A 747 8.20 14.17 -4.58
N MET A 748 8.80 15.20 -3.98
CA MET A 748 8.63 16.59 -4.40
C MET A 748 9.99 17.23 -4.66
N GLY A 749 10.32 17.45 -5.93
CA GLY A 749 11.53 18.17 -6.32
C GLY A 749 12.74 17.31 -6.69
N LEU A 750 12.57 16.02 -7.02
CA LEU A 750 13.62 15.21 -7.65
C LEU A 750 13.29 14.97 -9.12
N ASN A 751 14.33 15.05 -9.96
CA ASN A 751 14.21 14.80 -11.39
C ASN A 751 13.85 13.33 -11.71
N SER A 752 13.08 13.14 -12.79
CA SER A 752 12.66 11.82 -13.27
C SER A 752 13.81 10.81 -13.49
N GLN A 753 15.02 11.26 -13.84
CA GLN A 753 16.17 10.36 -13.98
C GLN A 753 16.60 9.75 -12.64
N VAL A 754 16.64 10.56 -11.57
CA VAL A 754 16.94 10.10 -10.21
C VAL A 754 15.88 9.11 -9.75
N VAL A 755 14.61 9.48 -9.93
CA VAL A 755 13.47 8.61 -9.58
C VAL A 755 13.53 7.29 -10.36
N LYS A 756 13.81 7.32 -11.67
CA LYS A 756 13.87 6.11 -12.49
C LYS A 756 14.94 5.13 -12.02
N ILE A 757 16.11 5.61 -11.60
CA ILE A 757 17.25 4.77 -11.21
C ILE A 757 17.11 4.28 -9.76
N CYS A 758 16.84 5.19 -8.82
CA CYS A 758 16.90 4.93 -7.38
C CYS A 758 15.53 4.62 -6.76
N PHE A 759 14.45 5.20 -7.28
CA PHE A 759 13.12 5.21 -6.64
C PHE A 759 12.03 4.83 -7.64
N THR A 760 12.31 3.81 -8.47
CA THR A 760 11.50 3.48 -9.65
C THR A 760 10.02 3.34 -9.27
N LYS A 761 9.15 4.08 -9.97
CA LYS A 761 7.68 4.19 -9.79
C LYS A 761 7.19 5.02 -8.60
N SER A 762 8.06 5.67 -7.84
CA SER A 762 7.61 6.70 -6.90
C SER A 762 7.03 7.90 -7.66
N ILE A 763 5.95 8.47 -7.13
CA ILE A 763 5.27 9.63 -7.72
C ILE A 763 6.17 10.85 -7.55
N SER A 764 6.50 11.54 -8.65
CA SER A 764 7.20 12.83 -8.63
C SER A 764 6.54 13.78 -9.63
N ARG A 765 5.52 14.52 -9.18
CA ARG A 765 4.71 15.40 -10.05
C ARG A 765 5.43 16.69 -10.41
N ILE A 766 6.31 17.14 -9.53
CA ILE A 766 7.11 18.35 -9.69
C ILE A 766 8.57 17.93 -9.68
N GLU A 767 9.17 17.91 -10.87
CA GLU A 767 10.59 17.63 -11.02
C GLU A 767 11.44 18.75 -10.38
N GLY A 768 12.69 18.43 -10.06
CA GLY A 768 13.64 19.39 -9.51
C GLY A 768 15.07 18.91 -9.71
N ILE A 769 15.82 18.77 -8.64
CA ILE A 769 17.26 18.48 -8.68
C ILE A 769 17.57 17.10 -9.30
N GLY A 770 18.65 17.03 -10.07
CA GLY A 770 19.20 15.81 -10.64
C GLY A 770 20.44 15.32 -9.88
N PHE A 771 21.13 14.34 -10.46
CA PHE A 771 22.35 13.79 -9.86
C PHE A 771 23.48 14.82 -9.73
N SER A 772 23.60 15.75 -10.70
CA SER A 772 24.61 16.81 -10.67
C SER A 772 24.43 17.76 -9.48
N GLU A 773 23.20 18.22 -9.25
CA GLU A 773 22.87 19.12 -8.15
C GLU A 773 22.98 18.41 -6.79
N ILE A 774 22.55 17.14 -6.71
CA ILE A 774 22.73 16.33 -5.50
C ILE A 774 24.22 16.16 -5.18
N LYS A 775 25.04 15.82 -6.18
CA LYS A 775 26.49 15.71 -6.01
C LYS A 775 27.08 17.00 -5.46
N GLN A 776 26.77 18.12 -6.10
CA GLN A 776 27.25 19.43 -5.67
C GLN A 776 26.87 19.71 -4.21
N MET A 777 25.61 19.49 -3.84
CA MET A 777 25.13 19.69 -2.47
C MET A 777 25.92 18.85 -1.44
N VAL A 778 26.21 17.59 -1.75
CA VAL A 778 26.93 16.69 -0.83
C VAL A 778 28.43 17.05 -0.78
N GLU A 779 29.06 17.36 -1.91
CA GLU A 779 30.47 17.77 -1.97
C GLU A 779 30.69 19.11 -1.23
N GLU A 780 29.78 20.07 -1.37
CA GLU A 780 29.83 21.35 -0.65
C GLU A 780 29.71 21.15 0.87
N GLN A 781 28.80 20.28 1.32
CA GLN A 781 28.65 19.97 2.73
C GLN A 781 29.89 19.23 3.28
N HIS A 782 30.44 18.29 2.52
CA HIS A 782 31.69 17.61 2.85
C HIS A 782 32.88 18.58 2.95
N ALA A 783 32.98 19.54 2.03
CA ALA A 783 34.05 20.53 2.04
C ALA A 783 34.05 21.43 3.29
N LYS A 784 32.89 21.66 3.91
CA LYS A 784 32.80 22.35 5.22
C LYS A 784 33.48 21.55 6.33
N ALA A 785 33.35 20.22 6.31
CA ALA A 785 33.97 19.31 7.26
C ALA A 785 35.47 19.10 6.97
N TYR A 786 35.87 19.01 5.70
CA TYR A 786 37.23 18.75 5.23
C TYR A 786 37.76 19.92 4.36
N PRO A 787 38.00 21.10 4.96
CA PRO A 787 38.47 22.26 4.21
C PRO A 787 39.95 22.10 3.82
N THR A 788 40.32 22.65 2.65
CA THR A 788 41.72 22.65 2.16
C THR A 788 42.66 23.47 3.06
N VAL A 789 42.12 24.44 3.81
CA VAL A 789 42.85 25.24 4.80
C VAL A 789 42.26 24.97 6.18
N ASN A 790 43.12 24.63 7.14
CA ASN A 790 42.68 24.24 8.48
C ASN A 790 42.17 25.45 9.27
N VAL A 791 40.86 25.54 9.47
CA VAL A 791 40.22 26.61 10.27
C VAL A 791 40.05 26.10 11.70
N GLN A 792 40.58 26.84 12.68
CA GLN A 792 40.35 26.53 14.11
C GLN A 792 38.90 26.89 14.50
N GLY A 793 38.30 26.08 15.39
CA GLY A 793 36.99 26.37 15.98
C GLY A 793 35.78 25.96 15.15
N LYS A 794 35.82 24.78 14.50
CA LYS A 794 34.62 24.20 13.86
C LYS A 794 33.51 24.02 14.89
N ILE A 795 32.29 24.41 14.54
CA ILE A 795 31.08 24.22 15.34
C ILE A 795 29.95 23.74 14.41
N LEU A 796 28.98 23.03 14.97
CA LEU A 796 27.76 22.69 14.23
C LEU A 796 26.98 23.97 13.90
N GLU A 797 26.34 23.97 12.73
CA GLU A 797 25.40 25.03 12.38
C GLU A 797 24.24 25.04 13.39
N THR A 798 23.65 26.21 13.64
CA THR A 798 22.57 26.34 14.63
C THR A 798 21.33 25.51 14.29
N GLY A 799 21.09 25.24 13.00
CA GLY A 799 19.83 24.68 12.50
C GLY A 799 18.80 25.80 12.30
N GLY A 800 17.55 25.54 12.66
CA GLY A 800 16.43 26.48 12.55
C GLY A 800 15.37 25.99 11.58
N VAL A 801 15.18 24.67 11.46
CA VAL A 801 14.11 24.04 10.69
C VAL A 801 12.84 23.94 11.54
N TYR A 802 13.00 23.60 12.83
CA TYR A 802 11.89 23.41 13.76
C TYR A 802 11.46 24.71 14.44
N GLN A 803 12.39 25.66 14.60
CA GLN A 803 12.14 26.96 15.20
C GLN A 803 12.95 28.05 14.50
N TRP A 804 12.34 29.21 14.27
CA TRP A 804 13.05 30.35 13.68
C TRP A 804 14.29 30.73 14.51
N LYS A 805 15.43 30.85 13.83
CA LYS A 805 16.69 31.39 14.35
C LYS A 805 17.20 32.46 13.40
N HIS A 806 17.84 33.50 13.94
CA HIS A 806 18.35 34.61 13.14
C HIS A 806 19.32 34.16 12.01
N ASN A 807 20.18 33.17 12.29
CA ASN A 807 21.13 32.62 11.31
C ASN A 807 20.71 31.25 10.76
N GLY A 808 19.45 30.87 10.96
CA GLY A 808 18.95 29.53 10.66
C GLY A 808 18.38 29.37 9.25
N GLU A 809 17.53 28.37 9.09
CA GLU A 809 16.68 28.27 7.91
C GLU A 809 15.66 29.42 7.90
N SER A 810 15.20 29.77 6.71
CA SER A 810 14.25 30.86 6.55
C SER A 810 12.84 30.40 6.92
N HIS A 811 12.04 31.32 7.49
CA HIS A 811 10.64 31.07 7.83
C HIS A 811 9.72 32.15 7.25
N LEU A 812 8.54 31.75 6.78
CA LEU A 812 7.49 32.67 6.32
C LEU A 812 6.98 33.54 7.48
N PHE A 813 6.82 32.95 8.67
CA PHE A 813 6.52 33.71 9.88
C PHE A 813 7.80 33.98 10.68
N ASN A 814 8.11 35.26 10.85
CA ASN A 814 9.28 35.68 11.61
C ASN A 814 8.92 36.90 12.49
N PRO A 815 9.78 37.30 13.43
CA PRO A 815 9.46 38.38 14.37
C PRO A 815 9.07 39.70 13.70
N GLU A 816 9.67 40.03 12.56
CA GLU A 816 9.35 41.26 11.80
C GLU A 816 7.95 41.18 11.18
N THR A 817 7.65 40.10 10.45
CA THR A 817 6.35 39.94 9.77
C THR A 817 5.20 39.85 10.77
N ILE A 818 5.39 39.14 11.89
CA ILE A 818 4.41 39.06 12.97
C ILE A 818 4.18 40.44 13.60
N HIS A 819 5.24 41.20 13.89
CA HIS A 819 5.12 42.53 14.47
C HIS A 819 4.34 43.50 13.57
N LEU A 820 4.63 43.51 12.26
CA LEU A 820 3.93 44.36 11.30
C LEU A 820 2.44 44.01 11.19
N LEU A 821 2.09 42.72 11.18
CA LEU A 821 0.71 42.27 11.15
C LEU A 821 -0.06 42.67 12.44
N GLN A 822 0.54 42.48 13.60
CA GLN A 822 -0.07 42.87 14.88
C GLN A 822 -0.25 44.39 14.99
N LYS A 823 0.74 45.17 14.56
CA LYS A 823 0.68 46.64 14.62
C LYS A 823 -0.36 47.21 13.65
N SER A 824 -0.42 46.70 12.42
CA SER A 824 -1.41 47.14 11.42
C SER A 824 -2.84 46.87 11.86
N THR A 825 -3.11 45.67 12.36
CA THR A 825 -4.46 45.29 12.83
C THR A 825 -4.87 46.01 14.11
N ARG A 826 -3.96 46.17 15.08
CA ARG A 826 -4.25 46.88 16.35
C ARG A 826 -4.52 48.37 16.16
N ASN A 827 -3.80 49.03 15.25
CA ASN A 827 -3.93 50.46 15.00
C ASN A 827 -4.87 50.80 13.83
N ASN A 828 -5.42 49.79 13.16
CA ASN A 828 -6.19 49.94 11.92
C ASN A 828 -5.44 50.73 10.83
N ASP A 829 -4.14 50.42 10.65
CA ASP A 829 -3.25 51.13 9.73
C ASP A 829 -2.95 50.29 8.48
N TYR A 830 -3.63 50.65 7.38
CA TYR A 830 -3.46 49.97 6.09
C TYR A 830 -2.09 50.21 5.44
N ALA A 831 -1.40 51.32 5.75
CA ALA A 831 -0.06 51.55 5.23
C ALA A 831 0.94 50.57 5.86
N VAL A 832 0.82 50.30 7.16
CA VAL A 832 1.60 49.27 7.85
C VAL A 832 1.22 47.87 7.34
N TYR A 833 -0.06 47.60 7.06
CA TYR A 833 -0.45 46.33 6.44
C TYR A 833 0.20 46.13 5.07
N LYS A 834 0.28 47.18 4.24
CA LYS A 834 0.98 47.10 2.95
C LYS A 834 2.48 46.79 3.10
N GLN A 835 3.13 47.27 4.17
CA GLN A 835 4.51 46.88 4.49
C GLN A 835 4.62 45.39 4.85
N TYR A 836 3.69 44.88 5.68
CA TYR A 836 3.59 43.45 5.97
C TYR A 836 3.38 42.61 4.69
N ALA A 837 2.39 42.98 3.88
CA ALA A 837 2.05 42.28 2.65
C ALA A 837 3.20 42.31 1.64
N GLN A 838 3.91 43.43 1.52
CA GLN A 838 5.11 43.54 0.69
C GLN A 838 6.19 42.56 1.15
N LYS A 839 6.50 42.50 2.45
CA LYS A 839 7.50 41.57 3.01
C LYS A 839 7.13 40.11 2.75
N ILE A 840 5.87 39.71 2.98
CA ILE A 840 5.40 38.34 2.70
C ILE A 840 5.44 38.01 1.20
N ASN A 841 5.05 38.96 0.34
CA ASN A 841 5.03 38.77 -1.10
C ASN A 841 6.46 38.71 -1.69
N GLU A 842 7.39 39.50 -1.16
CA GLU A 842 8.81 39.45 -1.54
C GLU A 842 9.48 38.15 -1.09
N GLN A 843 9.18 37.64 0.11
CA GLN A 843 9.61 36.29 0.53
C GLN A 843 9.06 35.20 -0.39
N SER A 844 7.79 35.33 -0.82
CA SER A 844 7.22 34.40 -1.80
C SER A 844 7.99 34.44 -3.12
N LYS A 845 8.51 35.60 -3.55
CA LYS A 845 9.39 35.73 -4.74
C LYS A 845 10.78 35.14 -4.53
N GLN A 846 11.23 34.95 -3.29
CA GLN A 846 12.41 34.16 -2.95
C GLN A 846 12.13 32.64 -2.96
N ALA A 847 11.02 32.22 -3.59
CA ALA A 847 10.64 30.83 -3.82
C ALA A 847 10.36 30.00 -2.56
N PHE A 848 9.89 30.57 -1.45
CA PHE A 848 9.59 29.76 -0.24
C PHE A 848 8.46 28.73 -0.47
N THR A 849 7.54 29.02 -1.39
CA THR A 849 6.35 28.20 -1.68
C THR A 849 6.18 28.04 -3.18
N LEU A 850 5.48 26.98 -3.62
CA LEU A 850 5.21 26.75 -5.05
C LEU A 850 4.46 27.91 -5.70
N ARG A 851 3.49 28.51 -5.00
CA ARG A 851 2.76 29.70 -5.50
C ARG A 851 3.66 30.91 -5.73
N GLY A 852 4.79 30.98 -5.03
CA GLY A 852 5.80 32.03 -5.21
C GLY A 852 6.53 31.96 -6.55
N LEU A 853 6.50 30.80 -7.21
CA LEU A 853 7.05 30.59 -8.56
C LEU A 853 6.06 30.99 -9.67
N LEU A 854 4.82 31.35 -9.31
CA LEU A 854 3.78 31.75 -10.26
C LEU A 854 3.68 33.27 -10.31
N ASP A 855 3.39 33.81 -11.51
CA ASP A 855 3.10 35.22 -11.70
C ASP A 855 1.81 35.40 -12.52
N PHE A 856 1.14 36.53 -12.33
CA PHE A 856 -0.08 36.87 -13.05
C PHE A 856 0.26 37.38 -14.45
N LYS A 857 -0.41 36.83 -15.47
CA LYS A 857 -0.31 37.36 -16.83
C LYS A 857 -0.87 38.78 -16.86
N LYS A 858 -0.09 39.73 -17.40
CA LYS A 858 -0.52 41.12 -17.54
C LYS A 858 -1.84 41.21 -18.33
N ALA A 859 -2.81 41.90 -17.75
CA ALA A 859 -4.12 42.20 -18.33
C ALA A 859 -4.37 43.71 -18.30
N LYS A 860 -5.42 44.18 -19.00
CA LYS A 860 -5.84 45.59 -18.93
C LYS A 860 -6.40 45.87 -17.53
N PRO A 861 -5.82 46.80 -16.76
CA PRO A 861 -6.34 47.14 -15.43
C PRO A 861 -7.70 47.83 -15.56
N ILE A 862 -8.56 47.61 -14.57
CA ILE A 862 -9.84 48.29 -14.38
C ILE A 862 -9.76 49.23 -13.17
N PRO A 863 -10.62 50.26 -13.08
CA PRO A 863 -10.81 51.04 -11.86
C PRO A 863 -11.17 50.15 -10.67
N ILE A 864 -10.69 50.49 -9.47
CA ILE A 864 -10.95 49.69 -8.26
C ILE A 864 -12.44 49.69 -7.89
N GLU A 865 -13.16 50.72 -8.31
CA GLU A 865 -14.60 50.90 -8.12
C GLU A 865 -15.43 49.89 -8.92
N GLU A 866 -14.85 49.26 -9.95
CA GLU A 866 -15.48 48.19 -10.72
C GLU A 866 -15.26 46.79 -10.11
N VAL A 867 -14.36 46.67 -9.11
CA VAL A 867 -14.10 45.42 -8.41
C VAL A 867 -15.23 45.13 -7.42
N GLU A 868 -15.53 43.85 -7.19
CA GLU A 868 -16.52 43.44 -6.18
C GLU A 868 -16.20 44.05 -4.80
N PRO A 869 -17.21 44.53 -4.04
CA PRO A 869 -17.01 45.12 -2.72
C PRO A 869 -16.35 44.15 -1.73
N ALA A 870 -15.56 44.70 -0.79
CA ALA A 870 -14.85 43.90 0.21
C ALA A 870 -15.80 43.06 1.08
N GLU A 871 -16.99 43.56 1.37
CA GLU A 871 -18.05 42.89 2.13
C GLU A 871 -18.50 41.58 1.45
N GLU A 872 -18.53 41.54 0.12
CA GLU A 872 -18.88 40.32 -0.63
C GLU A 872 -17.69 39.35 -0.70
N ILE A 873 -16.47 39.86 -0.83
CA ILE A 873 -15.25 39.03 -0.78
C ILE A 873 -15.12 38.34 0.58
N MET A 874 -15.33 39.07 1.67
CA MET A 874 -15.15 38.56 3.05
C MET A 874 -16.07 37.36 3.36
N LYS A 875 -17.25 37.27 2.74
CA LYS A 875 -18.15 36.11 2.90
C LYS A 875 -17.53 34.78 2.43
N ARG A 876 -16.51 34.86 1.56
CA ARG A 876 -15.76 33.69 1.08
C ARG A 876 -14.70 33.22 2.08
N PHE A 877 -14.35 34.04 3.08
CA PHE A 877 -13.35 33.68 4.07
C PHE A 877 -13.92 32.75 5.14
N ALA A 878 -13.08 31.85 5.62
CA ALA A 878 -13.37 31.03 6.78
C ALA A 878 -12.15 30.96 7.68
N THR A 879 -12.35 31.01 9.00
CA THR A 879 -11.26 30.68 9.93
C THR A 879 -11.05 29.18 9.95
N GLY A 880 -9.80 28.74 10.07
CA GLY A 880 -9.48 27.31 10.21
C GLY A 880 -10.16 26.66 11.41
N ALA A 881 -10.26 25.34 11.37
CA ALA A 881 -10.78 24.53 12.47
C ALA A 881 -9.74 24.47 13.60
N MET A 882 -9.96 25.24 14.68
CA MET A 882 -9.11 25.24 15.87
C MET A 882 -9.96 24.81 17.06
N SER A 883 -9.59 23.71 17.73
CA SER A 883 -10.42 23.12 18.78
C SER A 883 -10.42 23.97 20.04
N PHE A 884 -11.59 24.04 20.69
CA PHE A 884 -11.66 24.40 22.09
C PHE A 884 -10.79 23.41 22.91
N GLY A 885 -9.82 23.93 23.64
CA GLY A 885 -8.79 23.14 24.34
C GLY A 885 -7.39 23.27 23.73
N SER A 886 -7.27 23.49 22.42
CA SER A 886 -6.00 23.90 21.78
C SER A 886 -5.75 25.40 21.89
N ILE A 887 -6.83 26.19 21.88
CA ILE A 887 -6.84 27.64 22.08
C ILE A 887 -7.81 28.00 23.21
N SER A 888 -7.64 29.20 23.78
CA SER A 888 -8.50 29.67 24.88
C SER A 888 -9.93 29.96 24.42
N TYR A 889 -10.87 30.01 25.38
CA TYR A 889 -12.26 30.39 25.12
C TYR A 889 -12.36 31.76 24.44
N GLU A 890 -11.56 32.71 24.91
CA GLU A 890 -11.53 34.08 24.44
C GLU A 890 -11.06 34.14 22.99
N ALA A 891 -9.99 33.43 22.64
CA ALA A 891 -9.49 33.35 21.27
C ALA A 891 -10.54 32.74 20.34
N HIS A 892 -11.12 31.61 20.75
CA HIS A 892 -12.12 30.87 19.95
C HIS A 892 -13.39 31.70 19.72
N SER A 893 -13.93 32.30 20.78
CA SER A 893 -15.14 33.13 20.71
C SER A 893 -14.91 34.43 19.95
N THR A 894 -13.72 35.03 20.07
CA THR A 894 -13.35 36.24 19.31
C THR A 894 -13.38 35.98 17.80
N LEU A 895 -12.86 34.82 17.35
CA LEU A 895 -12.91 34.43 15.94
C LEU A 895 -14.34 34.24 15.46
N ALA A 896 -15.20 33.58 16.25
CA ALA A 896 -16.59 33.39 15.88
C ALA A 896 -17.35 34.72 15.77
N ILE A 897 -17.20 35.61 16.76
CA ILE A 897 -17.81 36.94 16.73
C ILE A 897 -17.33 37.72 15.50
N ALA A 898 -16.02 37.73 15.22
CA ALA A 898 -15.46 38.46 14.09
C ALA A 898 -16.03 37.95 12.75
N MET A 899 -16.05 36.63 12.53
CA MET A 899 -16.57 36.06 11.28
C MET A 899 -18.08 36.27 11.12
N ASN A 900 -18.85 36.14 12.19
CA ASN A 900 -20.29 36.40 12.16
C ASN A 900 -20.61 37.88 11.86
N ARG A 901 -19.80 38.83 12.38
CA ARG A 901 -19.99 40.26 12.09
C ARG A 901 -19.77 40.61 10.62
N ILE A 902 -18.83 39.95 9.94
CA ILE A 902 -18.53 40.20 8.52
C ILE A 902 -19.31 39.26 7.57
N GLY A 903 -20.23 38.44 8.09
CA GLY A 903 -21.01 37.49 7.29
C GLY A 903 -20.21 36.30 6.74
N ALA A 904 -19.02 36.05 7.30
CA ALA A 904 -18.15 34.94 6.96
C ALA A 904 -18.38 33.74 7.88
N LYS A 905 -17.49 32.75 7.88
CA LYS A 905 -17.67 31.50 8.66
C LYS A 905 -16.51 31.24 9.60
N SER A 906 -16.80 30.91 10.85
CA SER A 906 -15.82 30.28 11.75
C SER A 906 -16.13 28.79 11.92
N ASN A 907 -15.13 28.02 12.35
CA ASN A 907 -15.23 26.58 12.54
C ASN A 907 -14.95 26.22 14.01
N SER A 908 -15.81 25.39 14.60
CA SER A 908 -15.73 24.97 16.01
C SER A 908 -14.46 24.18 16.35
N GLY A 909 -13.85 23.51 15.37
CA GLY A 909 -12.80 22.53 15.62
C GLY A 909 -13.34 21.25 16.27
N GLU A 910 -12.41 20.37 16.67
CA GLU A 910 -12.72 19.00 17.13
C GLU A 910 -13.28 18.92 18.56
N GLY A 911 -13.10 19.97 19.36
CA GLY A 911 -13.38 19.99 20.80
C GLY A 911 -14.85 20.19 21.18
N GLY A 912 -15.75 20.28 20.20
CA GLY A 912 -17.15 20.67 20.42
C GLY A 912 -17.33 22.18 20.60
N GLU A 913 -18.52 22.57 21.04
CA GLU A 913 -18.87 23.98 21.28
C GLU A 913 -19.91 24.08 22.40
N ASP A 914 -19.75 25.05 23.29
CA ASP A 914 -20.67 25.31 24.40
C ASP A 914 -22.04 25.80 23.88
N GLU A 915 -23.12 25.18 24.36
CA GLU A 915 -24.50 25.51 23.99
C GLU A 915 -24.88 26.96 24.31
N ALA A 916 -24.27 27.55 25.34
CA ALA A 916 -24.49 28.95 25.70
C ALA A 916 -24.10 29.93 24.57
N ARG A 917 -23.25 29.50 23.64
CA ARG A 917 -22.80 30.32 22.50
C ARG A 917 -23.80 30.36 21.35
N PHE A 918 -24.80 29.46 21.35
CA PHE A 918 -25.77 29.36 20.27
C PHE A 918 -26.77 30.52 20.30
N GLU A 919 -27.02 31.09 21.47
CA GLU A 919 -27.80 32.31 21.61
C GLU A 919 -26.97 33.55 21.29
N ARG A 920 -27.63 34.56 20.70
CA ARG A 920 -26.99 35.85 20.46
C ARG A 920 -26.92 36.64 21.75
N LYS A 921 -25.79 37.31 21.97
CA LYS A 921 -25.60 38.18 23.13
C LYS A 921 -26.44 39.46 22.99
N PRO A 922 -26.76 40.13 24.11
CA PRO A 922 -27.54 41.37 24.09
C PRO A 922 -26.91 42.51 23.27
N ASN A 923 -25.58 42.49 23.07
CA ASN A 923 -24.86 43.46 22.25
C ASN A 923 -24.92 43.17 20.73
N GLY A 924 -25.63 42.12 20.33
CA GLY A 924 -25.74 41.67 18.94
C GLY A 924 -24.64 40.70 18.48
N ASP A 925 -23.62 40.47 19.31
CA ASP A 925 -22.55 39.51 18.99
C ASP A 925 -23.05 38.08 19.06
N TRP A 926 -22.45 37.24 18.23
CA TRP A 926 -22.75 35.83 18.18
C TRP A 926 -21.47 35.01 18.27
N GLU A 927 -21.33 34.24 19.36
CA GLU A 927 -20.17 33.38 19.59
C GLU A 927 -20.30 32.02 18.91
N ARG A 928 -21.43 31.74 18.27
CA ARG A 928 -21.67 30.49 17.56
C ARG A 928 -20.76 30.36 16.34
N SER A 929 -20.05 29.25 16.22
CA SER A 929 -19.35 28.94 14.96
C SER A 929 -20.32 28.47 13.87
N ALA A 930 -20.20 29.02 12.66
CA ALA A 930 -21.07 28.67 11.53
C ALA A 930 -20.71 27.32 10.86
N ILE A 931 -19.62 26.69 11.27
CA ILE A 931 -19.20 25.37 10.81
C ILE A 931 -18.93 24.52 12.04
N LYS A 932 -19.52 23.33 12.07
CA LYS A 932 -19.37 22.35 13.15
C LYS A 932 -18.60 21.14 12.64
N GLN A 933 -17.47 20.85 13.26
CA GLN A 933 -16.64 19.70 12.89
C GLN A 933 -17.14 18.41 13.55
N VAL A 934 -17.07 17.30 12.82
CA VAL A 934 -17.28 15.93 13.32
C VAL A 934 -15.98 15.15 13.12
N ALA A 935 -15.16 15.04 14.17
CA ALA A 935 -13.85 14.39 14.14
C ALA A 935 -13.86 13.03 14.88
N SER A 936 -12.76 12.26 14.80
CA SER A 936 -12.66 10.87 15.26
C SER A 936 -13.14 10.65 16.70
N GLY A 937 -12.74 11.51 17.65
CA GLY A 937 -13.11 11.40 19.06
C GLY A 937 -14.56 11.79 19.39
N ARG A 938 -15.28 12.45 18.46
CA ARG A 938 -16.67 12.92 18.64
C ARG A 938 -16.91 13.73 19.94
N PHE A 939 -15.89 14.44 20.45
CA PHE A 939 -15.86 15.00 21.81
C PHE A 939 -17.07 15.87 22.21
N GLY A 940 -17.67 16.62 21.28
CA GLY A 940 -18.86 17.44 21.54
C GLY A 940 -19.95 17.32 20.48
N VAL A 941 -20.04 16.17 19.81
CA VAL A 941 -21.00 15.95 18.72
C VAL A 941 -22.34 15.49 19.31
N THR A 942 -23.27 16.42 19.50
CA THR A 942 -24.66 16.17 19.93
C THR A 942 -25.65 16.51 18.82
N SER A 943 -26.90 16.03 18.91
CA SER A 943 -27.96 16.42 17.98
C SER A 943 -28.16 17.93 17.96
N TYR A 944 -28.14 18.56 19.14
CA TYR A 944 -28.27 20.01 19.28
C TYR A 944 -27.07 20.77 18.68
N TYR A 945 -25.84 20.30 18.90
CA TYR A 945 -24.63 20.83 18.27
C TYR A 945 -24.73 20.81 16.72
N LEU A 946 -25.14 19.67 16.15
CA LEU A 946 -25.28 19.50 14.70
C LEU A 946 -26.36 20.41 14.10
N THR A 947 -27.47 20.61 14.80
CA THR A 947 -28.53 21.54 14.34
C THR A 947 -28.13 23.02 14.39
N ASN A 948 -27.05 23.35 15.11
CA ASN A 948 -26.57 24.71 15.30
C ASN A 948 -25.35 25.08 14.42
N ALA A 949 -25.14 24.36 13.32
CA ALA A 949 -24.20 24.78 12.27
C ALA A 949 -24.66 26.08 11.57
#